data_AF-E3BEN3-F1
#
_entry.id   AF-E3BEN3-F1
#
_cell.length_a   1.000
_cell.length_b   1.000
_cell.length_c   1.000
_cell.angle_alpha   90.00
_cell.angle_beta   90.00
_cell.angle_gamma   90.00
#
_symmetry.space_group_name_H-M   'P 1'
#
loop_
_entity.id
_entity.type
_entity.pdbx_description
1 polymer ?
#
loop_
_entity_poly.entity_id
_entity_poly.type
_entity_poly.pdbx_seq_one_letter_code
_entity_poly.pdbx_strand_id
1 'polypeptide(L)'
;MKQNNLFLILALISPLSVKAAFNDPGTAYTNAKVTSYVWNDALAPIELVNSILCFTAQFNTHQFANAGNYLVLADEAACFDSQENGASAQSSASSNVPKYMKAVTNVTRQNEFSPLVVNVWLPEMGEGIETQAIKFKAEISEGASENNPFGQFRFNYDFFDSFTASNQLGGGEVNTINTIENSIGFTLFETSTEGAHTYQQSASAVMSSDRSNGIALTGTSHTLDGATSYAVAFNDSNVLVQSVNSNFDNLPYKSGDNSGTCLSRTNFDSHVHRYDLFNAATGAKVDINSGFSIKYDGDNNGSYESYGYAGYWGVWTETEGALDNGDTVIGETNGIEKNYQYVSAPGRLIKHSINTINLINARGIQFSYWDNDIFNDNNYDQWVVQYMTNAEDGVAGDGFYKTGKLKWENNGPQITPESPYQQIPIVVNRLLHMYSSQLGGEVKYRGGSNIITYYEQTFINGSETGAGELLNSETITLTCFDRCPKGTLGQSDLTDYSGAGSPFETGPGPINYTFSTLGPYPLTLVRVTNSQPVRYNASLTQSNIASTRHNWGVRSGPMGIGVGSADDLYDPNITNEYYVWETGINDWNQLAALKDDSSNIVSFSRPIQIAYEHSNIKDRSGNADTYNGQKFLINYGGNGDLWGIPNKINSARYQPAFSIADGVLMGNSNQYVIKATDIEYTMKSATGECAGLTLQDPAVPVPSAIQGNADIGQMPIVTEEPAVIGGITQ
;
A
#
# COMPACT_ATOMS: atom_id res chain seq x y z
N MET A 1 71.34 -21.72 37.05
CA MET A 1 70.68 -22.77 36.23
C MET A 1 69.39 -22.19 35.68
N LYS A 2 69.18 -22.37 34.37
CA LYS A 2 68.22 -21.64 33.54
C LYS A 2 66.76 -21.97 33.89
N GLN A 3 65.94 -20.93 34.00
CA GLN A 3 64.49 -20.98 33.93
C GLN A 3 64.07 -21.38 32.50
N ASN A 4 63.25 -22.42 32.36
CA ASN A 4 62.55 -22.75 31.12
C ASN A 4 61.08 -22.33 31.27
N ASN A 5 60.73 -21.21 30.65
CA ASN A 5 59.36 -20.77 30.46
C ASN A 5 58.72 -21.63 29.37
N LEU A 6 57.70 -22.39 29.75
CA LEU A 6 56.80 -23.10 28.85
C LEU A 6 55.80 -22.08 28.28
N PHE A 7 55.96 -21.72 27.00
CA PHE A 7 55.02 -20.86 26.28
C PHE A 7 53.73 -21.65 25.99
N LEU A 8 52.63 -21.23 26.61
CA LEU A 8 51.28 -21.67 26.29
C LEU A 8 50.79 -20.83 25.09
N ILE A 9 50.69 -21.44 23.91
CA ILE A 9 50.10 -20.81 22.73
C ILE A 9 48.59 -20.88 22.89
N LEU A 10 47.97 -19.74 23.20
CA LEU A 10 46.52 -19.54 23.20
C LEU A 10 46.09 -19.34 21.74
N ALA A 11 45.54 -20.37 21.10
CA ALA A 11 44.90 -20.23 19.80
C ALA A 11 43.60 -19.44 19.95
N LEU A 12 43.59 -18.19 19.49
CA LEU A 12 42.39 -17.39 19.28
C LEU A 12 41.53 -18.07 18.21
N ILE A 13 40.54 -18.85 18.64
CA ILE A 13 39.44 -19.31 17.79
C ILE A 13 38.52 -18.11 17.60
N SER A 14 38.69 -17.37 16.51
CA SER A 14 37.69 -16.42 16.04
C SER A 14 36.39 -17.19 15.75
N PRO A 15 35.22 -16.77 16.27
CA PRO A 15 33.98 -17.39 15.86
C PRO A 15 33.78 -17.09 14.36
N LEU A 16 33.89 -18.13 13.54
CA LEU A 16 33.32 -18.13 12.20
C LEU A 16 31.82 -17.93 12.37
N SER A 17 31.34 -16.70 12.24
CA SER A 17 29.93 -16.42 12.02
C SER A 17 29.57 -17.04 10.68
N VAL A 18 29.08 -18.29 10.72
CA VAL A 18 28.38 -18.89 9.58
C VAL A 18 27.18 -17.97 9.34
N LYS A 19 27.27 -17.14 8.29
CA LYS A 19 26.11 -16.35 7.86
C LYS A 19 25.08 -17.35 7.36
N ALA A 20 23.98 -17.48 8.10
CA ALA A 20 22.83 -18.27 7.67
C ALA A 20 22.35 -17.74 6.31
N ALA A 21 22.13 -18.62 5.35
CA ALA A 21 21.47 -18.25 4.10
C ALA A 21 20.06 -17.74 4.41
N PHE A 22 19.51 -16.87 3.57
CA PHE A 22 18.19 -16.29 3.84
C PHE A 22 17.09 -17.34 4.00
N ASN A 23 17.23 -18.50 3.33
CA ASN A 23 16.29 -19.61 3.35
C ASN A 23 16.64 -20.69 4.39
N ASP A 24 17.62 -20.46 5.26
CA ASP A 24 17.90 -21.37 6.37
C ASP A 24 16.73 -21.37 7.38
N PRO A 25 16.40 -22.52 7.99
CA PRO A 25 15.32 -22.60 8.98
C PRO A 25 15.50 -21.61 10.13
N GLY A 26 14.45 -20.85 10.44
CA GLY A 26 14.42 -19.92 11.58
C GLY A 26 14.76 -18.47 11.24
N THR A 27 15.14 -18.16 9.99
CA THR A 27 15.21 -16.78 9.52
C THR A 27 13.84 -16.11 9.49
N ALA A 28 13.79 -14.78 9.48
CA ALA A 28 12.52 -14.06 9.31
C ALA A 28 11.86 -14.39 7.96
N TYR A 29 12.65 -14.63 6.91
CA TYR A 29 12.15 -15.08 5.61
C TYR A 29 11.44 -16.45 5.67
N THR A 30 12.01 -17.44 6.36
CA THR A 30 11.39 -18.78 6.46
C THR A 30 10.19 -18.78 7.41
N ASN A 31 10.20 -17.92 8.42
CA ASN A 31 9.10 -17.77 9.38
C ASN A 31 7.99 -16.81 8.93
N ALA A 32 8.19 -16.07 7.83
CA ALA A 32 7.21 -15.13 7.34
C ALA A 32 5.91 -15.86 6.96
N LYS A 33 4.81 -15.40 7.57
CA LYS A 33 3.47 -15.93 7.33
C LYS A 33 2.98 -15.46 5.97
N VAL A 34 2.24 -16.34 5.29
CA VAL A 34 1.59 -16.05 4.02
C VAL A 34 0.10 -16.26 4.24
N THR A 35 -0.68 -15.22 4.01
CA THR A 35 -2.13 -15.31 3.92
C THR A 35 -2.48 -15.72 2.50
N SER A 36 -3.43 -16.65 2.38
CA SER A 36 -3.94 -17.05 1.08
C SER A 36 -5.41 -17.37 1.14
N TYR A 37 -6.15 -16.98 0.11
CA TYR A 37 -7.58 -17.21 -0.02
C TYR A 37 -7.92 -17.64 -1.44
N VAL A 38 -9.05 -18.34 -1.59
CA VAL A 38 -9.59 -18.71 -2.90
C VAL A 38 -10.75 -17.79 -3.19
N TRP A 39 -10.68 -17.07 -4.29
CA TRP A 39 -11.77 -16.26 -4.77
C TRP A 39 -12.70 -17.09 -5.67
N ASN A 40 -14.00 -16.91 -5.49
CA ASN A 40 -15.06 -17.36 -6.40
C ASN A 40 -16.30 -16.49 -6.21
N ASP A 41 -16.91 -15.99 -7.28
CA ASP A 41 -18.14 -15.17 -7.23
C ASP A 41 -19.25 -15.77 -6.34
N ALA A 42 -19.41 -17.10 -6.37
CA ALA A 42 -20.43 -17.80 -5.59
C ALA A 42 -20.18 -17.73 -4.07
N LEU A 43 -18.98 -17.30 -3.63
CA LEU A 43 -18.63 -17.14 -2.22
C LEU A 43 -18.85 -15.71 -1.71
N ALA A 44 -19.03 -14.72 -2.58
CA ALA A 44 -19.27 -13.34 -2.18
C ALA A 44 -20.43 -13.19 -1.17
N PRO A 45 -21.60 -13.88 -1.33
CA PRO A 45 -22.70 -13.75 -0.36
C PRO A 45 -22.41 -14.34 1.03
N ILE A 46 -21.31 -15.08 1.20
CA ILE A 46 -20.92 -15.68 2.48
C ILE A 46 -19.62 -15.08 3.04
N GLU A 47 -19.02 -14.11 2.36
CA GLU A 47 -17.79 -13.44 2.79
C GLU A 47 -17.97 -12.74 4.14
N LEU A 48 -19.11 -12.08 4.34
CA LEU A 48 -19.45 -11.44 5.61
C LEU A 48 -19.37 -12.41 6.80
N VAL A 49 -19.75 -13.68 6.59
CA VAL A 49 -19.68 -14.69 7.66
C VAL A 49 -18.24 -14.90 8.11
N ASN A 50 -17.29 -14.92 7.16
CA ASN A 50 -15.87 -15.05 7.50
C ASN A 50 -15.38 -13.83 8.31
N SER A 51 -15.77 -12.62 7.91
CA SER A 51 -15.41 -11.39 8.62
C SER A 51 -15.99 -11.34 10.04
N ILE A 52 -17.26 -11.69 10.21
CA ILE A 52 -17.93 -11.79 11.52
C ILE A 52 -17.24 -12.84 12.41
N LEU A 53 -16.93 -14.01 11.87
CA LEU A 53 -16.26 -15.07 12.62
C LEU A 53 -14.82 -14.68 13.00
N CYS A 54 -14.09 -14.00 12.10
CA CYS A 54 -12.78 -13.42 12.39
C CYS A 54 -12.88 -12.42 13.55
N PHE A 55 -13.82 -11.48 13.47
CA PHE A 55 -13.98 -10.43 14.45
C PHE A 55 -14.35 -10.98 15.83
N THR A 56 -15.32 -11.89 15.88
CA THR A 56 -15.78 -12.52 17.12
C THR A 56 -14.75 -13.46 17.74
N ALA A 57 -13.78 -13.99 16.97
CA ALA A 57 -12.67 -14.75 17.52
C ALA A 57 -11.80 -13.93 18.49
N GLN A 58 -11.79 -12.59 18.34
CA GLN A 58 -11.02 -11.68 19.19
C GLN A 58 -11.62 -11.49 20.60
N PHE A 59 -12.77 -12.08 20.89
CA PHE A 59 -13.48 -11.91 22.17
C PHE A 59 -13.04 -12.92 23.22
N ASN A 60 -12.37 -14.00 22.80
CA ASN A 60 -11.88 -15.08 23.65
C ASN A 60 -12.93 -15.67 24.61
N THR A 61 -14.16 -15.82 24.10
CA THR A 61 -15.38 -16.09 24.88
C THR A 61 -15.31 -17.33 25.77
N HIS A 62 -14.58 -18.36 25.34
CA HIS A 62 -14.41 -19.60 26.11
C HIS A 62 -13.72 -19.40 27.46
N GLN A 63 -12.79 -18.44 27.57
CA GLN A 63 -12.06 -18.19 28.83
C GLN A 63 -12.90 -17.48 29.89
N PHE A 64 -13.98 -16.81 29.47
CA PHE A 64 -14.81 -15.96 30.33
C PHE A 64 -16.20 -16.55 30.62
N ALA A 65 -16.39 -17.85 30.39
CA ALA A 65 -17.65 -18.53 30.70
C ALA A 65 -18.00 -18.39 32.18
N ASN A 66 -19.17 -17.80 32.46
CA ASN A 66 -19.68 -17.51 33.81
C ASN A 66 -18.82 -16.50 34.62
N ALA A 67 -17.94 -15.73 33.97
CA ALA A 67 -17.09 -14.73 34.63
C ALA A 67 -17.78 -13.37 34.89
N GLY A 68 -18.98 -13.17 34.34
CA GLY A 68 -19.69 -11.89 34.37
C GLY A 68 -19.50 -11.07 33.09
N ASN A 69 -19.81 -9.79 33.15
CA ASN A 69 -19.64 -8.87 32.02
C ASN A 69 -18.17 -8.42 31.94
N TYR A 70 -17.60 -8.39 30.74
CA TYR A 70 -16.25 -7.91 30.52
C TYR A 70 -16.16 -7.05 29.26
N LEU A 71 -15.10 -6.24 29.20
CA LEU A 71 -14.84 -5.32 28.11
C LEU A 71 -13.80 -5.91 27.13
N VAL A 72 -14.06 -5.76 25.83
CA VAL A 72 -13.20 -6.21 24.73
C VAL A 72 -12.85 -5.01 23.85
N LEU A 73 -11.59 -4.93 23.43
CA LEU A 73 -11.13 -4.08 22.34
C LEU A 73 -10.77 -4.97 21.14
N ALA A 74 -11.67 -5.06 20.16
CA ALA A 74 -11.51 -5.92 18.99
C ALA A 74 -11.07 -5.10 17.78
N ASP A 75 -10.03 -5.55 17.09
CA ASP A 75 -9.47 -4.90 15.91
C ASP A 75 -10.37 -5.13 14.68
N GLU A 76 -11.09 -4.10 14.26
CA GLU A 76 -11.94 -4.11 13.07
C GLU A 76 -11.13 -4.34 11.80
N ALA A 77 -10.01 -3.63 11.67
CA ALA A 77 -9.16 -3.63 10.47
C ALA A 77 -8.50 -4.99 10.22
N ALA A 78 -8.46 -5.87 11.22
CA ALA A 78 -7.98 -7.23 11.07
C ALA A 78 -8.98 -8.17 10.38
N CYS A 79 -10.27 -7.82 10.32
CA CYS A 79 -11.35 -8.74 9.94
C CYS A 79 -12.35 -8.18 8.93
N PHE A 80 -12.50 -6.86 8.83
CA PHE A 80 -13.33 -6.19 7.84
C PHE A 80 -12.42 -5.33 6.97
N ASP A 81 -12.28 -5.71 5.70
CA ASP A 81 -11.60 -4.88 4.71
C ASP A 81 -12.46 -3.65 4.42
N SER A 82 -11.89 -2.46 4.53
CA SER A 82 -12.55 -1.17 4.22
C SER A 82 -12.72 -0.95 2.71
N GLN A 83 -13.23 -1.94 1.98
CA GLN A 83 -13.50 -1.86 0.55
C GLN A 83 -15.01 -1.76 0.28
N GLU A 84 -15.63 -0.67 0.72
CA GLU A 84 -16.88 -0.25 0.09
C GLU A 84 -16.59 0.57 -1.17
N ASN A 85 -17.11 0.09 -2.30
CA ASN A 85 -17.15 0.65 -3.65
C ASN A 85 -16.04 0.24 -4.63
N GLY A 86 -16.46 -0.51 -5.66
CA GLY A 86 -15.69 -1.01 -6.81
C GLY A 86 -15.16 0.05 -7.78
N ALA A 87 -14.54 1.11 -7.28
CA ALA A 87 -13.70 2.00 -8.06
C ALA A 87 -12.49 2.39 -7.21
N SER A 88 -11.28 2.12 -7.71
CA SER A 88 -9.98 2.33 -7.05
C SER A 88 -9.61 1.35 -5.92
N ALA A 89 -9.36 0.09 -6.27
CA ALA A 89 -8.48 -0.77 -5.48
C ALA A 89 -7.02 -0.28 -5.63
N GLN A 90 -6.72 0.85 -5.01
CA GLN A 90 -5.41 1.49 -5.01
C GLN A 90 -5.08 2.08 -3.63
N SER A 91 -5.34 1.30 -2.59
CA SER A 91 -4.71 1.45 -1.28
C SER A 91 -5.03 0.20 -0.43
N SER A 92 -4.32 -0.89 -0.66
CA SER A 92 -4.12 -1.90 0.39
C SER A 92 -3.12 -1.35 1.42
N ALA A 93 -3.46 -0.19 1.99
CA ALA A 93 -3.25 0.04 3.40
C ALA A 93 -4.56 -0.45 4.05
N SER A 94 -4.74 -1.76 4.21
CA SER A 94 -4.75 -2.19 5.61
C SER A 94 -3.62 -1.44 6.31
N SER A 95 -3.99 -0.39 7.02
CA SER A 95 -3.14 0.05 8.09
C SER A 95 -2.83 -1.22 8.89
N ASN A 96 -1.57 -1.63 8.99
CA ASN A 96 -1.16 -2.54 10.07
C ASN A 96 -1.31 -1.84 11.44
N VAL A 97 -2.08 -0.74 11.49
CA VAL A 97 -2.52 0.01 12.66
C VAL A 97 -3.87 -0.60 13.01
N PRO A 98 -3.96 -1.30 14.15
CA PRO A 98 -5.22 -1.84 14.64
C PRO A 98 -6.29 -0.76 14.75
N LYS A 99 -7.53 -1.06 14.36
CA LYS A 99 -8.68 -0.18 14.61
C LYS A 99 -9.54 -0.82 15.69
N TYR A 100 -9.25 -0.50 16.95
CA TYR A 100 -9.95 -1.13 18.07
C TYR A 100 -11.36 -0.58 18.29
N MET A 101 -12.35 -1.47 18.19
CA MET A 101 -13.73 -1.22 18.56
C MET A 101 -14.03 -1.77 19.96
N LYS A 102 -14.85 -1.02 20.69
CA LYS A 102 -15.27 -1.36 22.04
C LYS A 102 -16.47 -2.31 22.02
N ALA A 103 -16.37 -3.45 22.69
CA ALA A 103 -17.49 -4.37 22.87
C ALA A 103 -17.66 -4.77 24.34
N VAL A 104 -18.90 -4.83 24.81
CA VAL A 104 -19.24 -5.43 26.10
C VAL A 104 -19.72 -6.85 25.85
N THR A 105 -19.21 -7.82 26.61
CA THR A 105 -19.52 -9.23 26.40
C THR A 105 -19.94 -9.91 27.70
N ASN A 106 -20.90 -10.82 27.60
CA ASN A 106 -21.33 -11.70 28.67
C ASN A 106 -21.42 -13.14 28.15
N VAL A 107 -20.76 -14.07 28.84
CA VAL A 107 -20.75 -15.48 28.45
C VAL A 107 -21.29 -16.32 29.59
N THR A 108 -22.30 -17.14 29.32
CA THR A 108 -22.92 -18.02 30.31
C THR A 108 -22.99 -19.46 29.83
N ARG A 109 -22.89 -20.40 30.77
CA ARG A 109 -23.10 -21.82 30.52
C ARG A 109 -23.68 -22.47 31.77
N GLN A 110 -24.86 -23.07 31.66
CA GLN A 110 -25.54 -23.66 32.82
C GLN A 110 -24.80 -24.90 33.36
N ASN A 111 -24.34 -25.78 32.48
CA ASN A 111 -23.54 -26.97 32.78
C ASN A 111 -22.85 -27.47 31.50
N GLU A 112 -22.05 -28.53 31.62
CA GLU A 112 -21.27 -29.12 30.52
C GLU A 112 -22.11 -29.66 29.34
N PHE A 113 -23.40 -29.91 29.52
CA PHE A 113 -24.31 -30.36 28.46
C PHE A 113 -25.17 -29.23 27.88
N SER A 114 -25.14 -28.04 28.50
CA SER A 114 -25.86 -26.87 28.00
C SER A 114 -25.01 -26.07 27.01
N PRO A 115 -25.63 -25.44 26.01
CA PRO A 115 -24.94 -24.53 25.11
C PRO A 115 -24.23 -23.40 25.88
N LEU A 116 -23.08 -22.98 25.35
CA LEU A 116 -22.43 -21.73 25.73
C LEU A 116 -23.21 -20.58 25.06
N VAL A 117 -23.75 -19.67 25.86
CA VAL A 117 -24.50 -18.51 25.37
C VAL A 117 -23.60 -17.28 25.48
N VAL A 118 -23.33 -16.65 24.34
CA VAL A 118 -22.50 -15.45 24.21
C VAL A 118 -23.40 -14.29 23.81
N ASN A 119 -23.44 -13.25 24.63
CA ASN A 119 -24.15 -12.00 24.37
C ASN A 119 -23.14 -10.88 24.21
N VAL A 120 -23.22 -10.11 23.13
CA VAL A 120 -22.30 -9.01 22.81
C VAL A 120 -23.07 -7.75 22.47
N TRP A 121 -22.60 -6.62 23.01
CA TRP A 121 -23.06 -5.28 22.67
C TRP A 121 -21.91 -4.47 22.08
N LEU A 122 -22.09 -4.00 20.86
CA LEU A 122 -21.20 -3.08 20.14
C LEU A 122 -21.94 -1.75 20.02
N PRO A 123 -21.61 -0.73 20.84
CA PRO A 123 -22.34 0.53 20.83
C PRO A 123 -22.07 1.38 19.58
N GLU A 124 -20.91 1.21 18.95
CA GLU A 124 -20.45 2.00 17.82
C GLU A 124 -19.61 1.10 16.89
N MET A 125 -20.05 0.97 15.63
CA MET A 125 -19.35 0.35 14.50
C MET A 125 -19.63 1.19 13.24
N GLY A 126 -18.63 1.39 12.37
CA GLY A 126 -18.72 2.30 11.21
C GLY A 126 -18.11 3.68 11.45
N GLU A 127 -18.20 4.57 10.47
CA GLU A 127 -17.54 5.88 10.47
C GLU A 127 -18.54 7.04 10.27
N GLY A 128 -18.33 8.15 11.00
CA GLY A 128 -19.13 9.37 10.85
C GLY A 128 -20.63 9.20 11.15
N ILE A 129 -21.47 9.67 10.22
CA ILE A 129 -22.93 9.65 10.33
C ILE A 129 -23.55 8.25 10.13
N GLU A 130 -22.74 7.26 9.75
CA GLU A 130 -23.16 5.87 9.52
C GLU A 130 -22.78 4.94 10.69
N THR A 131 -22.47 5.52 11.86
CA THR A 131 -22.23 4.74 13.07
C THR A 131 -23.49 3.98 13.48
N GLN A 132 -23.38 2.65 13.54
CA GLN A 132 -24.44 1.75 13.96
C GLN A 132 -24.09 1.04 15.26
N ALA A 133 -25.12 0.67 16.02
CA ALA A 133 -24.97 -0.19 17.19
C ALA A 133 -25.45 -1.60 16.85
N ILE A 134 -24.74 -2.61 17.35
CA ILE A 134 -24.98 -4.01 16.99
C ILE A 134 -25.06 -4.89 18.22
N LYS A 135 -26.06 -5.77 18.25
CA LYS A 135 -26.16 -6.83 19.26
C LYS A 135 -25.92 -8.17 18.61
N PHE A 136 -25.08 -9.00 19.21
CA PHE A 136 -24.90 -10.39 18.79
C PHE A 136 -25.29 -11.36 19.90
N LYS A 137 -25.90 -12.48 19.49
CA LYS A 137 -26.19 -13.61 20.34
C LYS A 137 -25.72 -14.90 19.67
N ALA A 138 -24.80 -15.61 20.31
CA ALA A 138 -24.37 -16.94 19.88
C ALA A 138 -24.80 -18.00 20.89
N GLU A 139 -25.40 -19.08 20.41
CA GLU A 139 -25.69 -20.29 21.19
C GLU A 139 -24.87 -21.44 20.62
N ILE A 140 -23.78 -21.80 21.32
CA ILE A 140 -22.78 -22.77 20.86
C ILE A 140 -22.97 -24.07 21.63
N SER A 141 -23.46 -25.10 20.96
CA SER A 141 -23.72 -26.43 21.52
C SER A 141 -22.55 -27.40 21.38
N GLU A 142 -21.70 -27.21 20.37
CA GLU A 142 -20.52 -28.02 20.12
C GLU A 142 -19.40 -27.15 19.53
N GLY A 143 -18.15 -27.32 20.00
CA GLY A 143 -16.99 -26.64 19.41
C GLY A 143 -16.57 -27.27 18.08
N ALA A 144 -15.79 -26.53 17.29
CA ALA A 144 -15.19 -27.07 16.07
C ALA A 144 -14.28 -28.27 16.37
N SER A 145 -14.31 -29.27 15.50
CA SER A 145 -13.47 -30.48 15.57
C SER A 145 -13.02 -30.91 14.17
N GLU A 146 -12.10 -31.88 14.07
CA GLU A 146 -11.66 -32.40 12.77
C GLU A 146 -12.81 -32.99 11.93
N ASN A 147 -13.76 -33.64 12.62
CA ASN A 147 -14.93 -34.28 12.01
C ASN A 147 -16.05 -33.28 11.72
N ASN A 148 -16.15 -32.20 12.49
CA ASN A 148 -17.11 -31.12 12.27
C ASN A 148 -16.41 -29.76 12.45
N PRO A 149 -15.77 -29.23 11.40
CA PRO A 149 -14.97 -28.01 11.49
C PRO A 149 -15.81 -26.76 11.74
N PHE A 150 -17.13 -26.81 11.50
CA PHE A 150 -18.03 -25.70 11.81
C PHE A 150 -18.46 -25.67 13.29
N GLY A 151 -18.28 -26.77 14.02
CA GLY A 151 -18.92 -26.95 15.33
C GLY A 151 -20.45 -26.97 15.20
N GLN A 152 -21.16 -26.67 16.28
CA GLN A 152 -22.62 -26.53 16.27
C GLN A 152 -23.06 -25.27 16.99
N PHE A 153 -23.53 -24.29 16.24
CA PHE A 153 -23.98 -23.02 16.77
C PHE A 153 -25.12 -22.37 15.98
N ARG A 154 -25.88 -21.53 16.68
CA ARG A 154 -26.73 -20.51 16.08
C ARG A 154 -26.20 -19.14 16.47
N PHE A 155 -25.99 -18.27 15.49
CA PHE A 155 -25.47 -16.92 15.67
C PHE A 155 -26.47 -15.93 15.07
N ASN A 156 -27.03 -15.07 15.91
CA ASN A 156 -27.98 -14.02 15.52
C ASN A 156 -27.34 -12.66 15.76
N TYR A 157 -27.64 -11.72 14.87
CA TYR A 157 -27.21 -10.34 14.99
C TYR A 157 -28.29 -9.37 14.55
N ASP A 158 -28.39 -8.24 15.24
CA ASP A 158 -29.36 -7.18 14.94
C ASP A 158 -28.65 -5.82 14.86
N PHE A 159 -28.95 -5.05 13.82
CA PHE A 159 -28.42 -3.71 13.57
C PHE A 159 -29.37 -2.64 14.09
N PHE A 160 -28.84 -1.58 14.71
CA PHE A 160 -29.59 -0.44 15.21
C PHE A 160 -28.91 0.87 14.85
N ASP A 161 -29.69 1.95 14.68
CA ASP A 161 -29.13 3.33 14.58
C ASP A 161 -28.24 3.64 15.80
N SER A 162 -28.73 3.30 16.99
CA SER A 162 -27.99 3.36 18.25
C SER A 162 -28.79 2.60 19.31
N PHE A 163 -28.14 2.22 20.42
CA PHE A 163 -28.86 1.62 21.55
C PHE A 163 -29.83 2.59 22.25
N THR A 164 -29.71 3.91 22.03
CA THR A 164 -30.63 4.91 22.59
C THR A 164 -31.84 5.13 21.71
N ALA A 165 -31.67 5.25 20.39
CA ALA A 165 -32.77 5.38 19.44
C ALA A 165 -33.54 4.06 19.28
N SER A 166 -32.86 2.91 19.36
CA SER A 166 -33.43 1.55 19.25
C SER A 166 -34.23 1.28 17.97
N ASN A 167 -34.01 2.05 16.89
CA ASN A 167 -34.56 1.72 15.58
C ASN A 167 -33.77 0.54 15.00
N GLN A 168 -34.42 -0.59 14.78
CA GLN A 168 -33.79 -1.73 14.14
C GLN A 168 -33.69 -1.50 12.63
N LEU A 169 -32.47 -1.58 12.10
CA LEU A 169 -32.14 -1.37 10.69
C LEU A 169 -32.07 -2.68 9.91
N GLY A 170 -31.99 -3.80 10.62
CA GLY A 170 -31.84 -5.12 10.01
C GLY A 170 -31.27 -6.13 10.98
N GLY A 171 -30.74 -7.21 10.43
CA GLY A 171 -30.05 -8.26 11.16
C GLY A 171 -29.81 -9.49 10.30
N GLY A 172 -29.25 -10.53 10.92
CA GLY A 172 -29.03 -11.80 10.27
C GLY A 172 -28.88 -12.98 11.21
N GLU A 173 -28.79 -14.15 10.60
CA GLU A 173 -28.67 -15.43 11.26
C GLU A 173 -27.72 -16.34 10.48
N VAL A 174 -26.76 -16.91 11.20
CA VAL A 174 -25.93 -18.02 10.74
C VAL A 174 -26.22 -19.22 11.61
N ASN A 175 -26.57 -20.35 11.01
CA ASN A 175 -26.90 -21.57 11.74
C ASN A 175 -26.17 -22.76 11.13
N THR A 176 -25.45 -23.53 11.94
CA THR A 176 -24.84 -24.79 11.49
C THR A 176 -25.90 -25.88 11.35
N ILE A 177 -25.67 -26.79 10.41
CA ILE A 177 -26.60 -27.89 10.12
C ILE A 177 -26.12 -29.15 10.85
N ASN A 178 -27.01 -29.76 11.63
CA ASN A 178 -26.82 -31.08 12.27
C ASN A 178 -28.01 -32.03 12.05
N THR A 179 -29.00 -31.62 11.27
CA THR A 179 -30.26 -32.35 11.08
C THR A 179 -30.15 -33.45 10.04
N ILE A 180 -29.01 -33.56 9.34
CA ILE A 180 -28.78 -34.51 8.26
C ILE A 180 -27.64 -35.44 8.66
N GLU A 181 -27.93 -36.74 8.67
CA GLU A 181 -26.96 -37.78 9.01
C GLU A 181 -25.78 -37.78 8.01
N ASN A 182 -24.55 -37.85 8.52
CA ASN A 182 -23.30 -37.83 7.72
C ASN A 182 -23.10 -36.57 6.86
N SER A 183 -23.77 -35.46 7.21
CA SER A 183 -23.56 -34.18 6.55
C SER A 183 -23.23 -33.08 7.56
N ILE A 184 -22.47 -32.10 7.08
CA ILE A 184 -22.20 -30.85 7.77
C ILE A 184 -22.58 -29.70 6.84
N GLY A 185 -22.79 -28.52 7.40
CA GLY A 185 -23.19 -27.37 6.60
C GLY A 185 -23.61 -26.19 7.43
N PHE A 186 -24.09 -25.15 6.76
CA PHE A 186 -24.64 -23.97 7.41
C PHE A 186 -25.69 -23.31 6.51
N THR A 187 -26.53 -22.50 7.14
CA THR A 187 -27.42 -21.54 6.47
C THR A 187 -27.08 -20.12 6.91
N LEU A 188 -27.24 -19.17 6.00
CA LEU A 188 -27.13 -17.73 6.25
C LEU A 188 -28.40 -17.06 5.74
N PHE A 189 -28.93 -16.11 6.51
CA PHE A 189 -29.86 -15.11 6.02
C PHE A 189 -29.54 -13.77 6.67
N GLU A 190 -29.52 -12.71 5.89
CA GLU A 190 -29.41 -11.34 6.37
C GLU A 190 -30.34 -10.44 5.58
N THR A 191 -30.86 -9.43 6.28
CA THR A 191 -31.54 -8.32 5.65
C THR A 191 -31.21 -7.03 6.36
N SER A 192 -30.99 -5.96 5.60
CA SER A 192 -30.86 -4.61 6.11
C SER A 192 -31.68 -3.64 5.25
N THR A 193 -32.12 -2.56 5.88
CA THR A 193 -32.88 -1.49 5.23
C THR A 193 -32.21 -0.16 5.52
N GLU A 194 -31.91 0.57 4.44
CA GLU A 194 -31.37 1.92 4.50
C GLU A 194 -32.29 2.84 3.67
N GLY A 195 -33.04 3.71 4.35
CA GLY A 195 -34.05 4.54 3.70
C GLY A 195 -35.11 3.71 2.96
N ALA A 196 -35.16 3.84 1.63
CA ALA A 196 -36.07 3.08 0.75
C ALA A 196 -35.42 1.83 0.13
N HIS A 197 -34.15 1.59 0.44
CA HIS A 197 -33.36 0.49 -0.12
C HIS A 197 -33.34 -0.70 0.85
N THR A 198 -33.36 -1.89 0.27
CA THR A 198 -33.25 -3.14 1.04
C THR A 198 -32.16 -3.99 0.42
N TYR A 199 -31.25 -4.43 1.27
CA TYR A 199 -30.23 -5.42 0.97
C TYR A 199 -30.60 -6.75 1.64
N GLN A 200 -30.39 -7.84 0.90
CA GLN A 200 -30.57 -9.20 1.39
C GLN A 200 -29.44 -10.08 0.90
N GLN A 201 -28.96 -10.97 1.76
CA GLN A 201 -28.10 -12.07 1.36
C GLN A 201 -28.51 -13.36 2.05
N SER A 202 -28.32 -14.46 1.34
CA SER A 202 -28.72 -15.76 1.84
C SER A 202 -27.86 -16.88 1.27
N ALA A 203 -27.70 -17.93 2.06
CA ALA A 203 -27.03 -19.14 1.63
C ALA A 203 -27.57 -20.38 2.34
N SER A 204 -27.47 -21.52 1.66
CA SER A 204 -27.50 -22.85 2.26
C SER A 204 -26.41 -23.68 1.63
N ALA A 205 -25.50 -24.20 2.45
CA ALA A 205 -24.43 -25.07 2.04
C ALA A 205 -24.50 -26.38 2.82
N VAL A 206 -24.62 -27.50 2.12
CA VAL A 206 -24.67 -28.85 2.71
C VAL A 206 -23.63 -29.72 2.01
N MET A 207 -22.77 -30.36 2.80
CA MET A 207 -21.72 -31.23 2.29
C MET A 207 -21.59 -32.50 3.13
N SER A 208 -20.97 -33.51 2.55
CA SER A 208 -20.60 -34.71 3.30
C SER A 208 -19.66 -34.34 4.46
N SER A 209 -19.72 -35.10 5.56
CA SER A 209 -18.88 -34.85 6.74
C SER A 209 -17.38 -34.90 6.45
N ASP A 210 -16.97 -35.72 5.47
CA ASP A 210 -15.59 -35.78 4.97
C ASP A 210 -15.23 -34.65 3.98
N ARG A 211 -16.20 -33.80 3.62
CA ARG A 211 -16.08 -32.67 2.68
C ARG A 211 -15.70 -33.08 1.25
N SER A 212 -15.88 -34.36 0.93
CA SER A 212 -15.58 -34.91 -0.40
C SER A 212 -16.60 -34.48 -1.45
N ASN A 213 -17.81 -34.11 -1.05
CA ASN A 213 -18.85 -33.62 -1.96
C ASN A 213 -19.83 -32.69 -1.25
N GLY A 214 -20.49 -31.82 -2.01
CA GLY A 214 -21.48 -30.92 -1.44
C GLY A 214 -22.23 -30.10 -2.48
N ILE A 215 -23.31 -29.50 -2.01
CA ILE A 215 -24.23 -28.65 -2.76
C ILE A 215 -24.43 -27.36 -1.99
N ALA A 216 -24.38 -26.22 -2.68
CA ALA A 216 -24.70 -24.93 -2.08
C ALA A 216 -25.53 -24.06 -3.02
N LEU A 217 -26.39 -23.26 -2.43
CA LEU A 217 -27.01 -22.09 -3.07
C LEU A 217 -26.59 -20.85 -2.28
N THR A 218 -26.18 -19.82 -2.99
CA THR A 218 -25.82 -18.52 -2.40
C THR A 218 -26.41 -17.40 -3.25
N GLY A 219 -26.79 -16.28 -2.65
CA GLY A 219 -27.35 -15.18 -3.43
C GLY A 219 -27.49 -13.88 -2.65
N THR A 220 -27.51 -12.80 -3.40
CA THR A 220 -27.73 -11.44 -2.92
C THR A 220 -28.89 -10.81 -3.67
N SER A 221 -29.58 -9.87 -3.02
CA SER A 221 -30.63 -9.07 -3.63
C SER A 221 -30.59 -7.66 -3.08
N HIS A 222 -30.48 -6.69 -3.97
CA HIS A 222 -30.54 -5.28 -3.64
C HIS A 222 -31.61 -4.58 -4.48
N THR A 223 -32.39 -3.69 -3.86
CA THR A 223 -33.50 -3.01 -4.54
C THR A 223 -33.08 -2.21 -5.79
N LEU A 224 -31.84 -1.71 -5.86
CA LEU A 224 -31.32 -0.97 -7.00
C LEU A 224 -30.65 -1.87 -8.05
N ASP A 225 -29.90 -2.88 -7.59
CA ASP A 225 -29.03 -3.69 -8.45
C ASP A 225 -29.68 -5.01 -8.91
N GLY A 226 -30.83 -5.35 -8.33
CA GLY A 226 -31.52 -6.61 -8.56
C GLY A 226 -30.94 -7.76 -7.73
N ALA A 227 -31.28 -8.98 -8.13
CA ALA A 227 -30.83 -10.20 -7.46
C ALA A 227 -29.81 -10.95 -8.29
N THR A 228 -28.83 -11.59 -7.63
CA THR A 228 -27.91 -12.54 -8.24
C THR A 228 -27.88 -13.80 -7.39
N SER A 229 -28.08 -14.96 -8.02
CA SER A 229 -28.10 -16.25 -7.35
C SER A 229 -27.11 -17.21 -8.01
N TYR A 230 -26.49 -18.06 -7.20
CA TYR A 230 -25.54 -19.09 -7.59
C TYR A 230 -25.97 -20.46 -7.11
N ALA A 231 -25.71 -21.47 -7.95
CA ALA A 231 -25.76 -22.87 -7.61
C ALA A 231 -24.39 -23.50 -7.74
N VAL A 232 -24.01 -24.28 -6.73
CA VAL A 232 -22.72 -24.92 -6.62
C VAL A 232 -22.89 -26.40 -6.33
N ALA A 233 -22.20 -27.25 -7.08
CA ALA A 233 -22.03 -28.66 -6.78
C ALA A 233 -20.55 -29.01 -6.86
N PHE A 234 -20.02 -29.73 -5.88
CA PHE A 234 -18.60 -30.09 -5.88
C PHE A 234 -18.34 -31.53 -5.47
N ASN A 235 -17.18 -32.04 -5.88
CA ASN A 235 -16.54 -33.26 -5.39
C ASN A 235 -15.06 -32.96 -5.04
N ASP A 236 -14.26 -33.93 -4.62
CA ASP A 236 -12.84 -33.75 -4.25
C ASP A 236 -11.99 -32.97 -5.26
N SER A 237 -12.28 -33.13 -6.56
CA SER A 237 -11.43 -32.62 -7.64
C SER A 237 -11.99 -31.37 -8.32
N ASN A 238 -13.31 -31.24 -8.41
CA ASN A 238 -13.98 -30.28 -9.28
C ASN A 238 -15.19 -29.63 -8.60
N VAL A 239 -15.54 -28.43 -9.08
CA VAL A 239 -16.76 -27.71 -8.72
C VAL A 239 -17.46 -27.22 -9.99
N LEU A 240 -18.76 -27.41 -10.05
CA LEU A 240 -19.66 -26.90 -11.07
C LEU A 240 -20.43 -25.72 -10.49
N VAL A 241 -20.32 -24.56 -11.14
CA VAL A 241 -20.97 -23.32 -10.72
C VAL A 241 -21.92 -22.84 -11.83
N GLN A 242 -23.14 -22.49 -11.46
CA GLN A 242 -24.13 -21.86 -12.34
C GLN A 242 -24.65 -20.59 -11.66
N SER A 243 -24.90 -19.54 -12.43
CA SER A 243 -25.40 -18.27 -11.90
C SER A 243 -26.56 -17.73 -12.74
N VAL A 244 -27.34 -16.84 -12.13
CA VAL A 244 -28.41 -16.06 -12.78
C VAL A 244 -28.52 -14.69 -12.12
N ASN A 245 -28.72 -13.64 -12.91
CA ASN A 245 -29.08 -12.30 -12.41
C ASN A 245 -30.57 -12.24 -12.08
N SER A 246 -31.00 -13.12 -11.17
CA SER A 246 -32.35 -13.19 -10.63
C SER A 246 -32.36 -14.02 -9.33
N ASN A 247 -33.54 -14.32 -8.80
CA ASN A 247 -33.75 -15.17 -7.64
C ASN A 247 -33.47 -16.65 -7.92
N PHE A 248 -33.30 -17.45 -6.86
CA PHE A 248 -33.01 -18.89 -6.92
C PHE A 248 -33.95 -19.72 -7.81
N ASP A 249 -35.23 -19.35 -7.89
CA ASP A 249 -36.23 -20.06 -8.71
C ASP A 249 -35.94 -20.00 -10.22
N ASN A 250 -35.13 -19.01 -10.64
CA ASN A 250 -34.74 -18.81 -12.03
C ASN A 250 -33.38 -19.45 -12.37
N LEU A 251 -32.78 -20.21 -11.44
CA LEU A 251 -31.54 -20.94 -11.72
C LEU A 251 -31.78 -21.98 -12.82
N PRO A 252 -30.98 -22.03 -13.91
CA PRO A 252 -31.28 -22.87 -15.07
C PRO A 252 -31.47 -24.37 -14.76
N TYR A 253 -30.79 -24.94 -13.75
CA TYR A 253 -30.99 -26.34 -13.36
C TYR A 253 -32.43 -26.64 -12.91
N LYS A 254 -33.17 -25.65 -12.41
CA LYS A 254 -34.60 -25.78 -12.05
C LYS A 254 -35.48 -26.11 -13.26
N SER A 255 -35.03 -25.73 -14.46
CA SER A 255 -35.68 -26.03 -15.74
C SER A 255 -35.06 -27.23 -16.48
N GLY A 256 -34.13 -27.95 -15.83
CA GLY A 256 -33.45 -29.13 -16.38
C GLY A 256 -32.10 -28.85 -17.05
N ASP A 257 -31.64 -27.59 -17.09
CA ASP A 257 -30.32 -27.23 -17.62
C ASP A 257 -29.24 -27.31 -16.54
N ASN A 258 -28.53 -28.44 -16.50
CA ASN A 258 -27.43 -28.69 -15.57
C ASN A 258 -26.06 -28.25 -16.12
N SER A 259 -26.02 -27.36 -17.11
CA SER A 259 -24.77 -26.78 -17.61
C SER A 259 -24.25 -25.68 -16.68
N GLY A 260 -22.95 -25.46 -16.66
CA GLY A 260 -22.32 -24.44 -15.82
C GLY A 260 -20.82 -24.35 -16.05
N THR A 261 -20.19 -23.46 -15.30
CA THR A 261 -18.74 -23.29 -15.30
C THR A 261 -18.12 -24.39 -14.45
N CYS A 262 -17.36 -25.28 -15.10
CA CYS A 262 -16.61 -26.33 -14.41
C CYS A 262 -15.20 -25.84 -14.06
N LEU A 263 -14.84 -25.92 -12.78
CA LEU A 263 -13.58 -25.43 -12.23
C LEU A 263 -12.89 -26.53 -11.41
N SER A 264 -11.57 -26.50 -11.36
CA SER A 264 -10.75 -27.41 -10.57
C SER A 264 -10.65 -26.93 -9.12
N ARG A 265 -10.76 -27.85 -8.16
CA ARG A 265 -10.46 -27.64 -6.74
C ARG A 265 -9.02 -27.98 -6.36
N THR A 266 -8.24 -28.47 -7.31
CA THR A 266 -6.86 -28.95 -7.10
C THR A 266 -5.83 -28.19 -7.92
N ASN A 267 -6.28 -27.33 -8.85
CA ASN A 267 -5.42 -26.54 -9.71
C ASN A 267 -5.89 -25.08 -9.77
N PHE A 268 -4.99 -24.17 -9.45
CA PHE A 268 -5.29 -22.74 -9.27
C PHE A 268 -4.34 -21.87 -10.09
N ASP A 269 -4.82 -20.70 -10.48
CA ASP A 269 -3.98 -19.54 -10.79
C ASP A 269 -3.76 -18.72 -9.52
N SER A 270 -2.60 -18.10 -9.39
CA SER A 270 -2.21 -17.33 -8.19
C SER A 270 -1.89 -15.89 -8.55
N HIS A 271 -2.44 -14.96 -7.77
CA HIS A 271 -2.23 -13.52 -7.90
C HIS A 271 -1.72 -12.99 -6.55
N VAL A 272 -0.51 -12.43 -6.53
CA VAL A 272 0.11 -11.95 -5.29
C VAL A 272 -0.11 -10.46 -5.15
N HIS A 273 -0.79 -10.06 -4.08
CA HIS A 273 -1.14 -8.67 -3.81
C HIS A 273 -0.12 -7.96 -2.93
N ARG A 274 0.61 -8.69 -2.07
CA ARG A 274 1.58 -8.10 -1.14
C ARG A 274 2.89 -8.88 -1.08
N TYR A 275 3.97 -8.14 -0.87
CA TYR A 275 5.33 -8.67 -0.82
C TYR A 275 6.15 -8.00 0.28
N ASP A 276 6.87 -8.81 1.05
CA ASP A 276 7.94 -8.32 1.92
C ASP A 276 9.31 -8.52 1.27
N LEU A 277 10.24 -7.62 1.59
CA LEU A 277 11.65 -7.78 1.27
C LEU A 277 12.43 -8.25 2.49
N PHE A 278 13.42 -9.11 2.24
CA PHE A 278 14.36 -9.61 3.24
C PHE A 278 15.78 -9.42 2.74
N ASN A 279 16.73 -9.27 3.65
CA ASN A 279 18.15 -9.24 3.31
C ASN A 279 18.56 -10.60 2.73
N ALA A 280 19.10 -10.63 1.50
CA ALA A 280 19.45 -11.87 0.82
C ALA A 280 20.59 -12.65 1.51
N ALA A 281 21.41 -11.99 2.33
CA ALA A 281 22.53 -12.63 3.03
C ALA A 281 22.18 -13.15 4.43
N THR A 282 21.07 -12.72 5.03
CA THR A 282 20.72 -13.07 6.42
C THR A 282 19.29 -13.53 6.63
N GLY A 283 18.38 -13.25 5.69
CA GLY A 283 16.95 -13.50 5.82
C GLY A 283 16.24 -12.61 6.83
N ALA A 284 16.89 -11.54 7.33
CA ALA A 284 16.25 -10.52 8.16
C ALA A 284 15.25 -9.69 7.33
N LYS A 285 14.09 -9.37 7.90
CA LYS A 285 13.09 -8.52 7.23
C LYS A 285 13.66 -7.11 7.00
N VAL A 286 13.35 -6.51 5.86
CA VAL A 286 13.68 -5.13 5.53
C VAL A 286 12.51 -4.26 5.97
N ASP A 287 12.70 -3.58 7.10
CA ASP A 287 11.73 -2.62 7.64
C ASP A 287 12.07 -1.21 7.14
N ILE A 288 11.05 -0.47 6.73
CA ILE A 288 11.15 0.92 6.28
C ILE A 288 10.23 1.74 7.18
N ASN A 289 10.75 2.82 7.75
CA ASN A 289 9.94 3.80 8.45
C ASN A 289 9.23 4.71 7.42
N SER A 290 8.16 4.21 6.79
CA SER A 290 7.47 4.90 5.70
C SER A 290 6.53 6.02 6.17
N GLY A 291 6.05 5.93 7.42
CA GLY A 291 5.06 6.84 7.95
C GLY A 291 4.14 6.19 8.98
N PHE A 292 3.16 6.95 9.44
CA PHE A 292 2.07 6.49 10.31
C PHE A 292 0.79 7.29 10.06
N SER A 293 -0.35 6.68 10.38
CA SER A 293 -1.65 7.34 10.31
C SER A 293 -1.78 8.43 11.38
N ILE A 294 -2.47 9.50 11.04
CA ILE A 294 -2.78 10.60 11.95
C ILE A 294 -4.29 10.86 11.99
N LYS A 295 -4.76 11.40 13.10
CA LYS A 295 -6.08 12.02 13.23
C LYS A 295 -5.92 13.52 13.43
N TYR A 296 -6.84 14.31 12.90
CA TYR A 296 -6.86 15.75 13.03
C TYR A 296 -8.28 16.29 13.23
N ASP A 297 -8.34 17.53 13.70
CA ASP A 297 -9.58 18.29 13.90
C ASP A 297 -9.89 19.09 12.64
N GLY A 298 -10.64 18.48 11.71
CA GLY A 298 -10.89 19.07 10.40
C GLY A 298 -11.89 20.24 10.39
N ASP A 299 -12.72 20.38 11.42
CA ASP A 299 -13.74 21.42 11.53
C ASP A 299 -13.48 22.42 12.68
N ASN A 300 -12.35 22.26 13.37
CA ASN A 300 -11.92 23.05 14.52
C ASN A 300 -12.90 23.00 15.71
N ASN A 301 -13.57 21.86 15.93
CA ASN A 301 -14.53 21.68 17.02
C ASN A 301 -13.88 21.19 18.34
N GLY A 302 -12.59 20.83 18.31
CA GLY A 302 -11.81 20.28 19.42
C GLY A 302 -11.77 18.75 19.50
N SER A 303 -12.36 18.05 18.53
CA SER A 303 -12.39 16.59 18.39
C SER A 303 -11.50 16.17 17.21
N TYR A 304 -10.94 14.96 17.26
CA TYR A 304 -9.98 14.45 16.26
C TYR A 304 -10.58 13.26 15.49
N GLU A 305 -11.56 13.54 14.63
CA GLU A 305 -12.36 12.57 13.87
C GLU A 305 -11.98 12.44 12.40
N SER A 306 -11.16 13.36 11.87
CA SER A 306 -10.72 13.32 10.46
C SER A 306 -9.38 12.61 10.34
N TYR A 307 -9.16 11.89 9.22
CA TYR A 307 -7.99 11.03 9.05
C TYR A 307 -6.97 11.58 8.07
N GLY A 308 -5.70 11.29 8.35
CA GLY A 308 -4.59 11.60 7.48
C GLY A 308 -3.47 10.58 7.60
N TYR A 309 -2.41 10.81 6.84
CA TYR A 309 -1.19 10.01 6.87
C TYR A 309 0.03 10.91 6.81
N ALA A 310 0.99 10.69 7.71
CA ALA A 310 2.27 11.38 7.69
C ALA A 310 3.37 10.41 7.27
N GLY A 311 4.11 10.75 6.22
CA GLY A 311 5.20 9.91 5.71
C GLY A 311 6.28 10.71 4.97
N TYR A 312 7.17 9.99 4.28
CA TYR A 312 8.32 10.60 3.60
C TYR A 312 7.95 11.73 2.62
N TRP A 313 6.79 11.63 1.96
CA TRP A 313 6.35 12.59 0.96
C TRP A 313 5.64 13.81 1.54
N GLY A 314 5.38 13.84 2.85
CA GLY A 314 4.66 14.89 3.54
C GLY A 314 3.49 14.36 4.37
N VAL A 315 2.55 15.23 4.65
CA VAL A 315 1.29 14.88 5.34
C VAL A 315 0.15 14.97 4.32
N TRP A 316 -0.64 13.91 4.25
CA TRP A 316 -1.89 13.86 3.50
C TRP A 316 -3.07 13.88 4.49
N THR A 317 -4.15 14.54 4.11
CA THR A 317 -5.40 14.63 4.87
C THR A 317 -6.58 14.37 3.94
N GLU A 318 -7.66 13.80 4.47
CA GLU A 318 -8.91 13.55 3.73
C GLU A 318 -9.48 14.81 3.07
N THR A 319 -9.33 15.95 3.75
CA THR A 319 -9.70 17.26 3.21
C THR A 319 -8.43 18.05 2.88
N GLU A 320 -8.28 18.41 1.61
CA GLU A 320 -7.15 19.22 1.12
C GLU A 320 -7.12 20.58 1.84
N GLY A 321 -5.95 20.97 2.35
CA GLY A 321 -5.77 22.24 3.06
C GLY A 321 -6.45 22.31 4.44
N ALA A 322 -6.79 21.18 5.06
CA ALA A 322 -7.45 21.17 6.37
C ALA A 322 -6.54 21.51 7.56
N LEU A 323 -5.22 21.48 7.38
CA LEU A 323 -4.24 21.77 8.43
C LEU A 323 -3.53 23.10 8.18
N ASP A 324 -3.54 23.95 9.21
CA ASP A 324 -2.74 25.17 9.29
C ASP A 324 -1.44 24.92 10.08
N ASN A 325 -0.39 25.66 9.73
CA ASN A 325 0.90 25.55 10.43
C ASN A 325 0.73 25.84 11.93
N GLY A 326 1.09 24.86 12.77
CA GLY A 326 0.98 24.93 14.22
C GLY A 326 -0.11 24.04 14.80
N ASP A 327 -1.00 23.50 13.96
CA ASP A 327 -2.07 22.59 14.38
C ASP A 327 -1.53 21.34 15.06
N THR A 328 -2.33 20.79 15.95
CA THR A 328 -2.02 19.50 16.59
C THR A 328 -2.66 18.38 15.78
N VAL A 329 -1.94 17.28 15.62
CA VAL A 329 -2.46 16.03 15.06
C VAL A 329 -2.10 14.89 16.01
N ILE A 330 -2.92 13.85 16.06
CA ILE A 330 -2.69 12.67 16.89
C ILE A 330 -2.19 11.56 15.98
N GLY A 331 -0.93 11.17 16.11
CA GLY A 331 -0.38 10.03 15.39
C GLY A 331 -0.50 8.77 16.23
N GLU A 332 -0.80 7.65 15.57
CA GLU A 332 -0.83 6.34 16.20
C GLU A 332 0.37 5.51 15.75
N THR A 333 1.15 4.97 16.69
CA THR A 333 2.23 4.02 16.37
C THR A 333 2.16 2.85 17.33
N ASN A 334 1.90 1.65 16.79
CA ASN A 334 1.76 0.40 17.56
C ASN A 334 0.69 0.50 18.67
N GLY A 335 -0.46 1.13 18.39
CA GLY A 335 -1.56 1.28 19.36
C GLY A 335 -1.32 2.35 20.43
N ILE A 336 -0.26 3.16 20.31
CA ILE A 336 0.03 4.28 21.21
C ILE A 336 -0.23 5.57 20.46
N GLU A 337 -1.19 6.35 20.95
CA GLU A 337 -1.47 7.69 20.47
C GLU A 337 -0.45 8.69 21.03
N LYS A 338 0.05 9.58 20.15
CA LYS A 338 0.97 10.65 20.50
C LYS A 338 0.61 11.93 19.74
N ASN A 339 0.72 13.07 20.42
CA ASN A 339 0.51 14.36 19.80
C ASN A 339 1.73 14.77 18.98
N TYR A 340 1.46 15.36 17.83
CA TYR A 340 2.46 15.99 16.97
C TYR A 340 1.95 17.37 16.55
N GLN A 341 2.89 18.29 16.32
CA GLN A 341 2.58 19.58 15.75
C GLN A 341 2.83 19.57 14.24
N TYR A 342 1.84 19.96 13.46
CA TYR A 342 1.97 20.16 12.02
C TYR A 342 2.81 21.40 11.71
N VAL A 343 3.77 21.24 10.81
CA VAL A 343 4.66 22.31 10.35
C VAL A 343 4.62 22.36 8.84
N SER A 344 4.37 23.55 8.29
CA SER A 344 4.38 23.75 6.85
C SER A 344 5.23 24.95 6.42
N ALA A 345 5.73 24.88 5.18
CA ALA A 345 6.44 25.97 4.53
C ALA A 345 6.03 26.06 3.05
N PRO A 346 6.02 27.26 2.43
CA PRO A 346 5.46 27.49 1.08
C PRO A 346 6.28 26.87 -0.06
N GLY A 347 7.29 26.08 0.27
CA GLY A 347 8.15 25.39 -0.66
C GLY A 347 9.01 24.36 0.06
N ARG A 348 9.82 23.63 -0.71
CA ARG A 348 10.72 22.58 -0.22
C ARG A 348 12.13 22.77 -0.77
N LEU A 349 13.12 22.61 0.10
CA LEU A 349 14.52 22.58 -0.29
C LEU A 349 14.91 21.12 -0.55
N ILE A 350 15.35 20.84 -1.76
CA ILE A 350 15.73 19.51 -2.22
C ILE A 350 17.25 19.46 -2.29
N LYS A 351 17.85 18.60 -1.46
CA LYS A 351 19.27 18.28 -1.53
C LYS A 351 19.49 17.23 -2.62
N HIS A 352 20.48 17.46 -3.46
CA HIS A 352 20.99 16.53 -4.45
C HIS A 352 22.41 16.12 -4.06
N SER A 353 22.56 14.90 -3.54
CA SER A 353 23.88 14.31 -3.28
C SER A 353 24.45 13.74 -4.57
N ILE A 354 25.63 14.21 -4.96
CA ILE A 354 26.30 13.85 -6.21
C ILE A 354 27.01 12.53 -6.06
N ASN A 355 26.62 11.55 -6.88
CA ASN A 355 27.26 10.26 -6.98
C ASN A 355 27.86 10.05 -8.38
N THR A 356 28.86 9.18 -8.48
CA THR A 356 29.54 8.88 -9.76
C THR A 356 29.61 7.39 -10.01
N ILE A 357 29.55 7.01 -11.29
CA ILE A 357 29.77 5.64 -11.76
C ILE A 357 30.78 5.70 -12.91
N ASN A 358 31.74 4.79 -12.92
CA ASN A 358 32.63 4.62 -14.07
C ASN A 358 31.81 4.29 -15.32
N LEU A 359 32.10 4.93 -16.45
CA LEU A 359 31.35 4.81 -17.69
C LEU A 359 31.25 3.36 -18.18
N ILE A 360 32.29 2.55 -17.96
CA ILE A 360 32.27 1.11 -18.28
C ILE A 360 31.18 0.34 -17.51
N ASN A 361 30.85 0.78 -16.29
CA ASN A 361 29.80 0.20 -15.46
C ASN A 361 28.41 0.79 -15.77
N ALA A 362 28.30 1.75 -16.69
CA ALA A 362 27.00 2.26 -17.15
C ALA A 362 26.28 1.28 -18.09
N ARG A 363 26.96 0.21 -18.54
CA ARG A 363 26.36 -0.84 -19.35
C ARG A 363 25.25 -1.56 -18.58
N GLY A 364 24.13 -1.81 -19.24
CA GLY A 364 22.93 -2.38 -18.63
C GLY A 364 21.99 -1.37 -17.98
N ILE A 365 22.47 -0.14 -17.70
CA ILE A 365 21.62 0.96 -17.23
C ILE A 365 20.85 1.53 -18.42
N GLN A 366 19.54 1.69 -18.24
CA GLN A 366 18.69 2.39 -19.20
C GLN A 366 18.57 3.86 -18.81
N PHE A 367 18.68 4.70 -19.82
CA PHE A 367 18.53 6.14 -19.73
C PHE A 367 17.35 6.57 -20.60
N SER A 368 16.52 7.45 -20.09
CA SER A 368 15.57 8.23 -20.86
C SER A 368 16.27 9.48 -21.40
N TYR A 369 16.00 9.79 -22.66
CA TYR A 369 16.56 10.94 -23.34
C TYR A 369 15.50 11.59 -24.23
N TRP A 370 15.50 12.92 -24.26
CA TRP A 370 14.60 13.70 -25.09
C TRP A 370 15.39 14.53 -26.10
N ASP A 371 14.89 14.58 -27.32
CA ASP A 371 15.36 15.47 -28.38
C ASP A 371 14.20 15.89 -29.30
N ASN A 372 14.49 16.74 -30.29
CA ASN A 372 13.49 17.22 -31.22
C ASN A 372 12.88 16.08 -32.07
N ASP A 373 13.60 14.99 -32.30
CA ASP A 373 13.11 13.89 -33.14
C ASP A 373 11.97 13.14 -32.43
N ILE A 374 12.15 12.78 -31.15
CA ILE A 374 11.08 12.12 -30.39
C ILE A 374 9.92 13.07 -30.12
N PHE A 375 10.20 14.36 -29.89
CA PHE A 375 9.15 15.37 -29.73
C PHE A 375 8.26 15.49 -30.97
N ASN A 376 8.84 15.46 -32.16
CA ASN A 376 8.08 15.57 -33.40
C ASN A 376 7.30 14.29 -33.76
N ASP A 377 7.69 13.12 -33.25
CA ASP A 377 6.99 11.85 -33.47
C ASP A 377 5.58 11.87 -32.84
N ASN A 378 5.38 12.59 -31.72
CA ASN A 378 4.12 12.74 -30.96
C ASN A 378 3.46 11.43 -30.47
N ASN A 379 3.94 10.25 -30.88
CA ASN A 379 3.44 8.95 -30.44
C ASN A 379 4.18 8.41 -29.21
N TYR A 380 5.32 8.99 -28.87
CA TYR A 380 6.24 8.52 -27.84
C TYR A 380 6.71 9.68 -26.99
N ASP A 381 6.99 9.42 -25.72
CA ASP A 381 7.37 10.45 -24.75
C ASP A 381 8.88 10.71 -24.73
N GLN A 382 9.69 9.65 -24.92
CA GLN A 382 11.15 9.72 -24.78
C GLN A 382 11.86 8.54 -25.47
N TRP A 383 13.14 8.73 -25.80
CA TRP A 383 14.03 7.64 -26.21
C TRP A 383 14.47 6.81 -25.00
N VAL A 384 14.61 5.50 -25.20
CA VAL A 384 15.39 4.60 -24.35
C VAL A 384 16.80 4.53 -24.91
N VAL A 385 17.77 4.81 -24.05
CA VAL A 385 19.19 4.93 -24.37
C VAL A 385 20.00 4.00 -23.49
N GLN A 386 21.03 3.37 -24.08
CA GLN A 386 21.97 2.53 -23.34
C GLN A 386 23.40 2.89 -23.75
N TYR A 387 24.33 2.75 -22.80
CA TYR A 387 25.75 2.80 -23.12
C TYR A 387 26.18 1.47 -23.74
N MET A 388 26.75 1.53 -24.94
CA MET A 388 27.15 0.36 -25.74
C MET A 388 28.59 0.54 -26.23
N THR A 389 29.25 -0.57 -26.51
CA THR A 389 30.64 -0.63 -26.95
C THR A 389 30.78 -1.43 -28.24
N ASN A 390 31.77 -1.07 -29.05
CA ASN A 390 32.06 -1.80 -30.27
C ASN A 390 32.41 -3.27 -29.99
N ALA A 391 33.19 -3.52 -28.93
CA ALA A 391 33.72 -4.84 -28.61
C ALA A 391 32.64 -5.85 -28.17
N GLU A 392 31.66 -5.42 -27.39
CA GLU A 392 30.67 -6.33 -26.82
C GLU A 392 29.31 -6.29 -27.52
N ASP A 393 28.94 -5.14 -28.08
CA ASP A 393 27.60 -4.92 -28.62
C ASP A 393 27.59 -4.80 -30.16
N GLY A 394 28.76 -4.86 -30.81
CA GLY A 394 28.90 -4.83 -32.27
C GLY A 394 28.51 -3.51 -32.93
N VAL A 395 28.38 -2.43 -32.15
CA VAL A 395 28.05 -1.08 -32.64
C VAL A 395 29.27 -0.37 -33.22
N ALA A 396 29.07 0.73 -33.97
CA ALA A 396 30.16 1.40 -34.71
C ALA A 396 31.27 2.01 -33.84
N GLY A 397 30.98 2.30 -32.57
CA GLY A 397 31.93 2.85 -31.60
C GLY A 397 31.34 2.92 -30.20
N ASP A 398 32.17 3.14 -29.19
CA ASP A 398 31.70 3.25 -27.81
C ASP A 398 30.90 4.54 -27.60
N GLY A 399 29.75 4.45 -26.93
CA GLY A 399 28.92 5.62 -26.67
C GLY A 399 27.49 5.30 -26.24
N PHE A 400 26.67 6.34 -26.16
CA PHE A 400 25.25 6.22 -25.84
C PHE A 400 24.44 6.05 -27.13
N TYR A 401 23.60 5.02 -27.18
CA TYR A 401 22.78 4.68 -28.33
C TYR A 401 21.30 4.68 -27.96
N LYS A 402 20.46 5.24 -28.83
CA LYS A 402 19.00 5.08 -28.81
C LYS A 402 18.68 3.64 -29.19
N THR A 403 18.17 2.86 -28.24
CA THR A 403 17.85 1.44 -28.40
C THR A 403 16.35 1.14 -28.40
N GLY A 404 15.52 2.12 -28.06
CA GLY A 404 14.06 2.02 -28.16
C GLY A 404 13.35 3.35 -27.96
N LYS A 405 12.02 3.35 -28.11
CA LYS A 405 11.12 4.47 -27.86
C LYS A 405 10.15 4.10 -26.74
N LEU A 406 10.00 4.97 -25.75
CA LEU A 406 9.14 4.76 -24.58
C LEU A 406 7.86 5.57 -24.71
N LYS A 407 6.73 4.94 -24.39
CA LYS A 407 5.41 5.57 -24.26
C LYS A 407 4.78 5.20 -22.93
N TRP A 408 4.23 6.16 -22.19
CA TRP A 408 3.46 5.92 -20.98
C TRP A 408 2.01 5.61 -21.33
N GLU A 409 1.52 4.45 -20.88
CA GLU A 409 0.11 4.06 -20.97
C GLU A 409 -0.45 3.74 -19.58
N ASN A 410 -1.77 3.48 -19.49
CA ASN A 410 -2.45 3.19 -18.22
C ASN A 410 -1.85 2.02 -17.44
N ASN A 411 -1.14 1.11 -18.14
CA ASN A 411 -0.48 -0.06 -17.54
C ASN A 411 1.04 0.14 -17.34
N GLY A 412 1.52 1.38 -17.42
CA GLY A 412 2.94 1.74 -17.25
C GLY A 412 3.68 1.98 -18.57
N PRO A 413 5.03 2.06 -18.53
CA PRO A 413 5.85 2.42 -19.68
C PRO A 413 5.97 1.24 -20.66
N GLN A 414 5.67 1.48 -21.93
CA GLN A 414 5.84 0.54 -23.04
C GLN A 414 7.07 0.94 -23.88
N ILE A 415 7.98 0.00 -24.12
CA ILE A 415 9.21 0.25 -24.91
C ILE A 415 9.11 -0.48 -26.25
N THR A 416 9.13 0.29 -27.34
CA THR A 416 9.27 -0.23 -28.71
C THR A 416 10.77 -0.27 -29.05
N PRO A 417 11.37 -1.43 -29.39
CA PRO A 417 12.77 -1.51 -29.78
C PRO A 417 13.06 -0.68 -31.04
N GLU A 418 14.22 -0.01 -31.05
CA GLU A 418 14.72 0.75 -32.21
C GLU A 418 15.75 -0.09 -32.97
N SER A 419 15.60 -0.19 -34.30
CA SER A 419 16.56 -0.90 -35.15
C SER A 419 16.68 -0.22 -36.52
N PRO A 420 17.90 0.15 -36.96
CA PRO A 420 19.18 0.01 -36.26
C PRO A 420 19.32 1.00 -35.09
N TYR A 421 20.15 0.66 -34.10
CA TYR A 421 20.47 1.58 -33.00
C TYR A 421 21.12 2.87 -33.51
N GLN A 422 20.75 4.00 -32.92
CA GLN A 422 21.23 5.32 -33.33
C GLN A 422 22.14 5.93 -32.26
N GLN A 423 23.40 6.23 -32.60
CA GLN A 423 24.34 6.84 -31.65
C GLN A 423 23.98 8.30 -31.39
N ILE A 424 24.01 8.71 -30.12
CA ILE A 424 23.88 10.12 -29.73
C ILE A 424 25.24 10.81 -29.94
N PRO A 425 25.34 11.84 -30.80
CA PRO A 425 26.59 12.56 -30.99
C PRO A 425 26.87 13.47 -29.77
N ILE A 426 28.02 13.28 -29.12
CA ILE A 426 28.40 14.04 -27.92
C ILE A 426 29.70 14.80 -28.17
N VAL A 427 29.65 16.12 -28.00
CA VAL A 427 30.83 17.00 -28.13
C VAL A 427 31.63 16.96 -26.83
N VAL A 428 32.97 16.97 -26.94
CA VAL A 428 33.88 17.03 -25.78
C VAL A 428 33.53 18.21 -24.88
N ASN A 429 33.54 17.98 -23.56
CA ASN A 429 33.19 18.93 -22.50
C ASN A 429 31.74 19.44 -22.48
N ARG A 430 30.87 18.99 -23.40
CA ARG A 430 29.42 19.27 -23.31
C ARG A 430 28.73 18.26 -22.41
N LEU A 431 27.72 18.73 -21.68
CA LEU A 431 26.87 17.88 -20.85
C LEU A 431 25.77 17.25 -21.71
N LEU A 432 25.69 15.93 -21.65
CA LEU A 432 24.52 15.16 -22.05
C LEU A 432 23.66 14.97 -20.79
N HIS A 433 22.43 15.48 -20.86
CA HIS A 433 21.43 15.30 -19.81
C HIS A 433 20.53 14.12 -20.17
N MET A 434 20.39 13.21 -19.23
CA MET A 434 19.53 12.03 -19.34
C MET A 434 18.79 11.86 -18.01
N TYR A 435 17.84 10.94 -18.00
CA TYR A 435 17.15 10.51 -16.79
C TYR A 435 17.29 9.00 -16.64
N SER A 436 17.49 8.47 -15.46
CA SER A 436 17.43 7.03 -15.21
C SER A 436 16.69 6.78 -13.92
N SER A 437 15.56 6.06 -14.03
CA SER A 437 14.84 5.55 -12.86
C SER A 437 15.71 4.60 -12.03
N GLN A 438 16.66 3.89 -12.65
CA GLN A 438 17.58 2.98 -11.96
C GLN A 438 18.57 3.72 -11.07
N LEU A 439 18.92 4.96 -11.44
CA LEU A 439 19.81 5.84 -10.69
C LEU A 439 19.05 6.93 -9.93
N GLY A 440 17.73 6.79 -9.78
CA GLY A 440 16.92 7.68 -8.96
C GLY A 440 16.68 9.07 -9.55
N GLY A 441 16.96 9.31 -10.84
CA GLY A 441 16.61 10.57 -11.48
C GLY A 441 17.56 11.06 -12.56
N GLU A 442 17.88 12.35 -12.53
CA GLU A 442 18.74 13.00 -13.52
C GLU A 442 20.14 12.38 -13.53
N VAL A 443 20.64 12.09 -14.73
CA VAL A 443 21.99 11.61 -15.00
C VAL A 443 22.66 12.58 -15.96
N LYS A 444 23.91 12.93 -15.68
CA LYS A 444 24.73 13.77 -16.54
C LYS A 444 25.97 13.02 -16.99
N TYR A 445 26.30 13.17 -18.27
CA TYR A 445 27.56 12.72 -18.82
C TYR A 445 28.27 13.90 -19.47
N ARG A 446 29.53 14.15 -19.09
CA ARG A 446 30.37 15.16 -19.75
C ARG A 446 31.16 14.48 -20.87
N GLY A 447 31.00 14.95 -22.10
CA GLY A 447 31.67 14.36 -23.27
C GLY A 447 33.19 14.25 -23.07
N GLY A 448 33.73 13.03 -23.21
CA GLY A 448 35.14 12.72 -22.98
C GLY A 448 35.48 12.31 -21.54
N SER A 449 34.51 12.29 -20.63
CA SER A 449 34.66 11.76 -19.28
C SER A 449 34.66 10.23 -19.24
N ASN A 450 35.30 9.66 -18.22
CA ASN A 450 35.24 8.22 -17.89
C ASN A 450 34.21 7.91 -16.79
N ILE A 451 33.41 8.90 -16.38
CA ILE A 451 32.36 8.75 -15.38
C ILE A 451 31.04 9.36 -15.85
N ILE A 452 29.94 8.80 -15.38
CA ILE A 452 28.62 9.44 -15.35
C ILE A 452 28.34 9.95 -13.94
N THR A 453 27.56 11.02 -13.83
CA THR A 453 27.12 11.60 -12.57
C THR A 453 25.62 11.41 -12.43
N TYR A 454 25.17 11.01 -11.26
CA TYR A 454 23.75 10.93 -10.91
C TYR A 454 23.54 11.49 -9.50
N TYR A 455 22.28 11.69 -9.13
CA TYR A 455 21.96 12.38 -7.88
C TYR A 455 20.95 11.60 -7.05
N GLU A 456 21.23 11.51 -5.76
CA GLU A 456 20.22 11.10 -4.79
C GLU A 456 19.54 12.34 -4.22
N GLN A 457 18.21 12.38 -4.36
CA GLN A 457 17.41 13.48 -3.82
C GLN A 457 16.93 13.17 -2.40
N THR A 458 17.07 14.14 -1.51
CA THR A 458 16.44 14.15 -0.18
C THR A 458 15.78 15.52 0.07
N PHE A 459 14.64 15.52 0.75
CA PHE A 459 13.97 16.75 1.15
C PHE A 459 14.55 17.22 2.49
N ILE A 460 14.93 18.49 2.56
CA ILE A 460 15.36 19.13 3.80
C ILE A 460 14.12 19.59 4.54
N ASN A 461 13.81 18.92 5.65
CA ASN A 461 12.60 19.17 6.44
C ASN A 461 12.88 19.93 7.75
N GLY A 462 14.15 20.23 8.03
CA GLY A 462 14.56 20.95 9.24
C GLY A 462 15.03 20.05 10.37
N SER A 463 15.04 18.73 10.21
CA SER A 463 15.60 17.80 11.19
C SER A 463 17.12 17.86 11.24
N GLU A 464 17.78 18.37 10.19
CA GLU A 464 19.22 18.30 9.94
C GLU A 464 20.05 19.28 10.79
N THR A 465 19.81 19.32 12.10
CA THR A 465 20.39 20.28 13.07
C THR A 465 21.52 19.70 13.94
N GLY A 466 21.81 18.41 13.82
CA GLY A 466 22.86 17.72 14.55
C GLY A 466 24.28 18.17 14.16
N ALA A 467 25.26 17.82 14.99
CA ALA A 467 26.66 18.19 14.74
C ALA A 467 27.15 17.64 13.38
N GLY A 468 27.51 18.54 12.46
CA GLY A 468 27.97 18.21 11.11
C GLY A 468 26.85 18.09 10.06
N GLU A 469 25.60 18.29 10.45
CA GLU A 469 24.46 18.34 9.54
C GLU A 469 24.27 19.74 8.93
N LEU A 470 23.45 19.83 7.89
CA LEU A 470 23.29 21.02 7.05
C LEU A 470 22.91 22.27 7.86
N LEU A 471 21.98 22.12 8.80
CA LEU A 471 21.38 23.18 9.60
C LEU A 471 21.93 23.19 11.04
N ASN A 472 23.10 22.60 11.27
CA ASN A 472 23.81 22.66 12.56
C ASN A 472 24.09 24.11 13.02
N SER A 473 24.28 25.03 12.06
CA SER A 473 24.42 26.46 12.33
C SER A 473 23.08 27.22 12.28
N GLU A 474 21.95 26.50 12.27
CA GLU A 474 20.56 26.96 12.12
C GLU A 474 20.23 27.61 10.77
N THR A 475 21.19 28.30 10.16
CA THR A 475 21.06 29.03 8.91
C THR A 475 22.20 28.73 7.95
N ILE A 476 21.86 28.51 6.68
CA ILE A 476 22.82 28.36 5.58
C ILE A 476 22.66 29.48 4.56
N THR A 477 23.71 29.74 3.78
CA THR A 477 23.65 30.60 2.60
C THR A 477 23.92 29.78 1.34
N LEU A 478 23.00 29.85 0.39
CA LEU A 478 23.02 29.16 -0.90
C LEU A 478 23.25 30.17 -2.02
N THR A 479 24.22 29.89 -2.89
CA THR A 479 24.55 30.72 -4.05
C THR A 479 24.01 30.08 -5.32
N CYS A 480 23.17 30.83 -6.05
CA CYS A 480 22.55 30.43 -7.31
C CYS A 480 23.18 31.18 -8.49
N PHE A 481 23.41 30.50 -9.62
CA PHE A 481 23.95 31.12 -10.83
C PHE A 481 23.03 31.08 -12.06
N ASP A 482 22.10 30.12 -12.12
CA ASP A 482 21.16 29.95 -13.23
C ASP A 482 19.76 29.70 -12.68
N ARG A 483 18.73 30.20 -13.39
CA ARG A 483 17.32 30.11 -13.00
C ARG A 483 17.10 30.46 -11.53
N CYS A 484 17.70 31.57 -11.10
CA CYS A 484 17.59 32.04 -9.72
C CYS A 484 16.20 32.67 -9.50
N PRO A 485 15.37 32.14 -8.59
CA PRO A 485 14.00 32.58 -8.46
C PRO A 485 13.93 34.01 -7.90
N LYS A 486 12.93 34.76 -8.36
CA LYS A 486 12.49 36.00 -7.71
C LYS A 486 12.01 35.68 -6.28
N GLY A 487 11.77 36.73 -5.49
CA GLY A 487 11.16 36.59 -4.16
C GLY A 487 9.70 36.15 -4.25
N THR A 488 8.78 36.92 -3.66
CA THR A 488 7.35 36.62 -3.76
C THR A 488 6.88 36.72 -5.22
N LEU A 489 6.37 35.62 -5.78
CA LEU A 489 5.95 35.48 -7.18
C LEU A 489 4.49 35.91 -7.36
N GLY A 490 4.26 36.92 -8.21
CA GLY A 490 2.92 37.28 -8.66
C GLY A 490 2.52 36.58 -9.96
N GLN A 491 1.26 36.71 -10.38
CA GLN A 491 0.78 36.09 -11.62
C GLN A 491 1.58 36.54 -12.86
N SER A 492 2.02 37.81 -12.88
CA SER A 492 2.85 38.35 -13.96
C SER A 492 4.23 37.73 -14.06
N ASP A 493 4.70 37.05 -13.00
CA ASP A 493 5.99 36.34 -13.00
C ASP A 493 5.88 34.90 -13.51
N LEU A 494 4.67 34.44 -13.88
CA LEU A 494 4.41 33.03 -14.24
C LEU A 494 4.00 32.86 -15.71
N THR A 495 4.04 33.91 -16.53
CA THR A 495 3.55 33.87 -17.91
C THR A 495 4.51 33.15 -18.85
N ASP A 496 5.81 33.18 -18.56
CA ASP A 496 6.85 32.72 -19.48
C ASP A 496 7.88 31.77 -18.84
N TYR A 497 8.51 30.91 -19.66
CA TYR A 497 9.56 30.00 -19.19
C TYR A 497 10.88 30.73 -18.88
N SER A 498 11.15 31.85 -19.57
CA SER A 498 12.39 32.61 -19.45
C SER A 498 12.18 34.08 -19.82
N GLY A 499 13.05 34.96 -19.31
CA GLY A 499 13.02 36.38 -19.64
C GLY A 499 11.98 37.17 -18.85
N ALA A 500 11.46 38.25 -19.44
CA ALA A 500 10.37 39.02 -18.83
C ALA A 500 9.13 38.13 -18.68
N GLY A 501 8.45 38.20 -17.53
CA GLY A 501 7.30 37.35 -17.24
C GLY A 501 7.65 35.94 -16.73
N SER A 502 8.93 35.62 -16.55
CA SER A 502 9.37 34.37 -15.92
C SER A 502 9.63 34.53 -14.42
N PRO A 503 9.61 33.43 -13.63
CA PRO A 503 9.80 33.51 -12.18
C PRO A 503 11.27 33.69 -11.80
N PHE A 504 12.16 33.79 -12.78
CA PHE A 504 13.60 33.86 -12.60
C PHE A 504 14.13 35.27 -12.82
N GLU A 505 15.24 35.55 -12.17
CA GLU A 505 15.97 36.80 -12.27
C GLU A 505 16.66 36.89 -13.62
N THR A 506 16.66 38.09 -14.21
CA THR A 506 17.24 38.37 -15.53
C THR A 506 18.55 39.14 -15.45
N GLY A 507 18.95 39.57 -14.24
CA GLY A 507 20.19 40.29 -14.00
C GLY A 507 21.43 39.38 -14.05
N PRO A 508 22.61 39.94 -14.36
CA PRO A 508 23.85 39.17 -14.38
C PRO A 508 24.36 38.87 -12.97
N GLY A 509 24.99 37.72 -12.80
CA GLY A 509 25.74 37.36 -11.59
C GLY A 509 24.96 36.49 -10.60
N PRO A 510 25.68 35.96 -9.58
CA PRO A 510 25.08 35.05 -8.63
C PRO A 510 24.10 35.75 -7.69
N ILE A 511 23.05 35.03 -7.29
CA ILE A 511 22.10 35.45 -6.27
C ILE A 511 22.27 34.59 -5.02
N ASN A 512 22.38 35.23 -3.85
CA ASN A 512 22.47 34.56 -2.56
C ASN A 512 21.11 34.49 -1.87
N TYR A 513 20.83 33.32 -1.30
CA TYR A 513 19.65 33.03 -0.51
C TYR A 513 20.05 32.46 0.85
N THR A 514 19.27 32.76 1.89
CA THR A 514 19.35 32.07 3.17
C THR A 514 18.25 31.03 3.30
N PHE A 515 18.53 29.95 4.02
CA PHE A 515 17.54 28.98 4.46
C PHE A 515 17.80 28.69 5.95
N SER A 516 16.76 28.76 6.79
CA SER A 516 16.90 28.74 8.25
C SER A 516 15.79 27.95 8.92
N THR A 517 16.06 27.33 10.07
CA THR A 517 15.03 26.76 10.95
C THR A 517 14.35 27.82 11.83
N LEU A 518 14.87 29.06 11.85
CA LEU A 518 14.41 30.15 12.71
C LEU A 518 13.99 31.39 11.90
N GLY A 519 13.44 32.39 12.61
CA GLY A 519 13.04 33.68 12.05
C GLY A 519 11.60 33.70 11.50
N PRO A 520 11.22 34.77 10.77
CA PRO A 520 9.84 34.95 10.30
C PRO A 520 9.44 34.06 9.12
N TYR A 521 10.42 33.41 8.48
CA TYR A 521 10.22 32.50 7.34
C TYR A 521 11.04 31.22 7.54
N PRO A 522 10.75 30.41 8.58
CA PRO A 522 11.46 29.17 8.80
C PRO A 522 11.22 28.23 7.61
N LEU A 523 12.21 27.40 7.31
CA LEU A 523 12.21 26.40 6.24
C LEU A 523 11.82 26.96 4.86
N THR A 524 12.06 28.26 4.66
CA THR A 524 11.75 28.99 3.44
C THR A 524 13.02 29.58 2.88
N LEU A 525 13.20 29.51 1.56
CA LEU A 525 14.29 30.18 0.88
C LEU A 525 14.04 31.71 0.89
N VAL A 526 14.98 32.50 1.40
CA VAL A 526 14.85 33.97 1.52
C VAL A 526 16.00 34.67 0.82
N ARG A 527 15.71 35.69 0.00
CA ARG A 527 16.76 36.47 -0.67
C ARG A 527 17.56 37.32 0.31
N VAL A 528 18.88 37.25 0.23
CA VAL A 528 19.79 38.03 1.12
C VAL A 528 19.66 39.54 0.88
N THR A 529 19.47 39.97 -0.37
CA THR A 529 19.55 41.40 -0.74
C THR A 529 18.33 42.23 -0.34
N ASN A 530 17.17 41.60 -0.13
CA ASN A 530 15.91 42.31 0.14
C ASN A 530 14.97 41.57 1.11
N SER A 531 15.42 40.47 1.72
CA SER A 531 14.68 39.67 2.71
C SER A 531 13.32 39.16 2.22
N GLN A 532 13.12 39.04 0.90
CA GLN A 532 11.88 38.49 0.34
C GLN A 532 11.91 36.95 0.37
N PRO A 533 10.87 36.29 0.89
CA PRO A 533 10.73 34.84 0.79
C PRO A 533 10.41 34.44 -0.66
N VAL A 534 10.96 33.32 -1.11
CA VAL A 534 10.69 32.74 -2.42
C VAL A 534 9.45 31.84 -2.30
N ARG A 535 8.30 32.39 -2.68
CA ARG A 535 7.00 31.72 -2.60
C ARG A 535 6.02 32.31 -3.60
N TYR A 536 4.94 31.60 -3.87
CA TYR A 536 3.78 32.20 -4.53
C TYR A 536 3.15 33.27 -3.63
N ASN A 537 2.65 34.35 -4.22
CA ASN A 537 1.88 35.33 -3.47
C ASN A 537 0.62 34.66 -2.90
N ALA A 538 0.34 34.89 -1.61
CA ALA A 538 -0.79 34.30 -0.89
C ALA A 538 -2.16 34.64 -1.51
N SER A 539 -2.25 35.67 -2.36
CA SER A 539 -3.48 35.99 -3.10
C SER A 539 -3.69 35.15 -4.37
N LEU A 540 -2.73 34.32 -4.77
CA LEU A 540 -2.87 33.42 -5.93
C LEU A 540 -3.63 32.15 -5.52
N THR A 541 -4.56 31.75 -6.38
CA THR A 541 -5.31 30.50 -6.28
C THR A 541 -4.97 29.60 -7.47
N GLN A 542 -5.35 28.32 -7.38
CA GLN A 542 -5.18 27.38 -8.50
C GLN A 542 -5.81 27.90 -9.79
N SER A 543 -6.97 28.57 -9.70
CA SER A 543 -7.64 29.19 -10.84
C SER A 543 -6.79 30.26 -11.53
N ASN A 544 -5.98 31.00 -10.77
CA ASN A 544 -5.12 32.05 -11.32
C ASN A 544 -3.93 31.48 -12.10
N ILE A 545 -3.44 30.30 -11.71
CA ILE A 545 -2.23 29.71 -12.28
C ILE A 545 -2.50 28.60 -13.29
N ALA A 546 -3.72 28.08 -13.37
CA ALA A 546 -4.08 26.92 -14.21
C ALA A 546 -3.66 27.07 -15.68
N SER A 547 -3.78 28.28 -16.25
CA SER A 547 -3.42 28.59 -17.64
C SER A 547 -1.97 29.06 -17.83
N THR A 548 -1.21 29.17 -16.74
CA THR A 548 0.19 29.60 -16.78
C THR A 548 1.12 28.44 -17.10
N ARG A 549 2.33 28.76 -17.57
CA ARG A 549 3.36 27.75 -17.89
C ARG A 549 3.97 27.08 -16.66
N HIS A 550 3.67 27.60 -15.46
CA HIS A 550 4.18 27.12 -14.17
C HIS A 550 3.04 26.64 -13.25
N ASN A 551 1.93 26.15 -13.82
CA ASN A 551 0.79 25.62 -13.05
C ASN A 551 1.17 24.45 -12.11
N TRP A 552 2.24 23.73 -12.45
CA TRP A 552 2.84 22.65 -11.66
C TRP A 552 3.71 23.17 -10.49
N GLY A 553 4.13 24.43 -10.51
CA GLY A 553 5.10 25.01 -9.58
C GLY A 553 6.37 25.53 -10.25
N VAL A 554 7.26 26.14 -9.47
CA VAL A 554 8.55 26.71 -9.89
C VAL A 554 9.68 25.96 -9.20
N ARG A 555 10.71 25.57 -9.97
CA ARG A 555 11.99 25.04 -9.47
C ARG A 555 13.14 25.97 -9.80
N SER A 556 14.01 26.25 -8.84
CA SER A 556 15.26 26.97 -9.08
C SER A 556 16.24 26.14 -9.92
N GLY A 557 17.29 26.79 -10.43
CA GLY A 557 18.52 26.08 -10.82
C GLY A 557 19.29 25.56 -9.59
N PRO A 558 20.40 24.83 -9.82
CA PRO A 558 21.23 24.31 -8.74
C PRO A 558 21.89 25.45 -7.95
N MET A 559 21.93 25.28 -6.63
CA MET A 559 22.54 26.22 -5.70
C MET A 559 23.54 25.50 -4.82
N GLY A 560 24.70 26.12 -4.58
CA GLY A 560 25.77 25.51 -3.77
C GLY A 560 26.10 26.36 -2.55
N ILE A 561 26.76 25.72 -1.58
CA ILE A 561 27.33 26.42 -0.41
C ILE A 561 28.81 26.70 -0.74
N GLY A 562 29.21 27.97 -0.74
CA GLY A 562 30.61 28.36 -0.93
C GLY A 562 31.19 28.07 -2.33
N VAL A 563 30.33 27.91 -3.35
CA VAL A 563 30.73 27.68 -4.75
C VAL A 563 31.14 28.98 -5.45
N GLY A 564 32.17 28.92 -6.31
CA GLY A 564 32.76 30.10 -6.96
C GLY A 564 32.17 30.40 -8.34
N SER A 565 31.68 29.37 -9.05
CA SER A 565 31.14 29.50 -10.41
C SER A 565 29.97 28.54 -10.68
N ALA A 566 29.25 28.78 -11.77
CA ALA A 566 28.21 27.87 -12.24
C ALA A 566 28.78 26.50 -12.66
N ASP A 567 30.00 26.46 -13.22
CA ASP A 567 30.64 25.22 -13.65
C ASP A 567 31.03 24.33 -12.46
N ASP A 568 31.37 24.93 -11.32
CA ASP A 568 31.72 24.21 -10.08
C ASP A 568 30.58 23.30 -9.62
N LEU A 569 29.31 23.71 -9.81
CA LEU A 569 28.11 22.93 -9.47
C LEU A 569 27.97 21.65 -10.30
N TYR A 570 28.65 21.59 -11.44
CA TYR A 570 28.63 20.45 -12.36
C TYR A 570 29.98 19.72 -12.43
N ASP A 571 30.91 20.01 -11.51
CA ASP A 571 32.16 19.27 -11.34
C ASP A 571 32.10 18.44 -10.05
N PRO A 572 31.99 17.10 -10.14
CA PRO A 572 31.90 16.23 -8.98
C PRO A 572 33.20 16.20 -8.13
N ASN A 573 34.30 16.79 -8.60
CA ASN A 573 35.52 16.95 -7.81
C ASN A 573 35.51 18.21 -6.93
N ILE A 574 34.62 19.16 -7.24
CA ILE A 574 34.50 20.44 -6.51
C ILE A 574 33.26 20.41 -5.63
N THR A 575 32.13 20.01 -6.21
CA THR A 575 30.84 19.96 -5.53
C THR A 575 30.42 18.51 -5.36
N ASN A 576 30.08 18.12 -4.13
CA ASN A 576 29.54 16.80 -3.80
C ASN A 576 28.02 16.84 -3.51
N GLU A 577 27.45 18.02 -3.37
CA GLU A 577 26.01 18.23 -3.18
C GLU A 577 25.58 19.62 -3.66
N TYR A 578 24.35 19.73 -4.15
CA TYR A 578 23.72 21.01 -4.43
C TYR A 578 22.26 20.99 -4.01
N TYR A 579 21.64 22.16 -4.03
CA TYR A 579 20.29 22.37 -3.55
C TYR A 579 19.40 22.98 -4.63
N VAL A 580 18.15 22.54 -4.69
CA VAL A 580 17.11 23.09 -5.55
C VAL A 580 15.93 23.47 -4.68
N TRP A 581 15.38 24.66 -4.89
CA TRP A 581 14.15 25.09 -4.25
C TRP A 581 12.97 24.85 -5.16
N GLU A 582 11.91 24.23 -4.63
CA GLU A 582 10.63 24.11 -5.29
C GLU A 582 9.54 24.85 -4.49
N THR A 583 8.66 25.57 -5.17
CA THR A 583 7.50 26.24 -4.56
C THR A 583 6.32 26.27 -5.53
N GLY A 584 5.09 26.28 -5.01
CA GLY A 584 3.85 26.23 -5.78
C GLY A 584 2.63 26.35 -4.89
N ILE A 585 1.44 26.36 -5.50
CA ILE A 585 0.16 26.38 -4.77
C ILE A 585 -0.17 24.98 -4.25
N ASN A 586 0.17 23.94 -5.00
CA ASN A 586 -0.19 22.57 -4.66
C ASN A 586 0.64 22.04 -3.48
N ASP A 587 0.06 21.17 -2.68
CA ASP A 587 0.70 20.61 -1.47
C ASP A 587 2.00 19.86 -1.77
N TRP A 588 2.08 19.17 -2.92
CA TRP A 588 3.32 18.51 -3.33
C TRP A 588 4.47 19.47 -3.64
N ASN A 589 4.21 20.78 -3.80
CA ASN A 589 5.25 21.78 -3.95
C ASN A 589 5.71 22.39 -2.63
N GLN A 590 4.96 22.14 -1.56
CA GLN A 590 5.17 22.71 -0.24
C GLN A 590 5.85 21.69 0.69
N LEU A 591 6.39 22.17 1.80
CA LEU A 591 6.84 21.30 2.87
C LEU A 591 5.68 21.06 3.83
N ALA A 592 5.45 19.81 4.19
CA ALA A 592 4.55 19.37 5.23
C ALA A 592 5.32 18.37 6.11
N ALA A 593 5.45 18.67 7.40
CA ALA A 593 6.20 17.85 8.36
C ALA A 593 5.51 17.84 9.72
N LEU A 594 5.92 16.91 10.57
CA LEU A 594 5.45 16.82 11.96
C LEU A 594 6.60 17.08 12.92
N LYS A 595 6.31 17.75 14.04
CA LYS A 595 7.19 17.85 15.20
C LYS A 595 6.64 17.04 16.35
N ASP A 596 7.52 16.37 17.08
CA ASP A 596 7.16 15.71 18.33
C ASP A 596 7.10 16.69 19.53
N ASP A 597 6.72 16.20 20.71
CA ASP A 597 6.68 16.99 21.95
C ASP A 597 8.03 17.60 22.35
N SER A 598 9.13 17.08 21.83
CA SER A 598 10.48 17.62 22.03
C SER A 598 10.85 18.67 20.96
N SER A 599 9.89 19.09 20.14
CA SER A 599 10.05 20.00 19.01
C SER A 599 10.99 19.51 17.90
N ASN A 600 11.29 18.20 17.87
CA ASN A 600 12.10 17.59 16.82
C ASN A 600 11.23 17.22 15.62
N ILE A 601 11.72 17.46 14.41
CA ILE A 601 11.05 17.03 13.19
C ILE A 601 11.08 15.50 13.09
N VAL A 602 9.90 14.90 12.91
CA VAL A 602 9.73 13.46 12.68
C VAL A 602 10.29 13.11 11.30
N SER A 603 11.16 12.10 11.23
CA SER A 603 11.85 11.71 10.01
C SER A 603 11.38 10.35 9.50
N PHE A 604 11.23 10.24 8.19
CA PHE A 604 10.78 9.03 7.50
C PHE A 604 11.83 8.57 6.48
N SER A 605 11.82 7.28 6.16
CA SER A 605 12.69 6.65 5.17
C SER A 605 12.04 6.67 3.79
N ARG A 606 12.83 6.96 2.76
CA ARG A 606 12.38 6.87 1.36
C ARG A 606 12.07 5.40 1.00
N PRO A 607 11.06 5.13 0.16
CA PRO A 607 10.86 3.81 -0.42
C PRO A 607 12.11 3.28 -1.14
N ILE A 608 12.33 1.98 -1.07
CA ILE A 608 13.40 1.30 -1.81
C ILE A 608 12.95 1.11 -3.25
N GLN A 609 13.73 1.61 -4.20
CA GLN A 609 13.44 1.47 -5.64
C GLN A 609 14.35 0.41 -6.26
N ILE A 610 13.77 -0.48 -7.05
CA ILE A 610 14.42 -1.67 -7.60
C ILE A 610 14.07 -1.79 -9.09
N ALA A 611 15.10 -1.78 -9.93
CA ALA A 611 14.95 -2.22 -11.32
C ALA A 611 14.81 -3.75 -11.35
N TYR A 612 13.66 -4.25 -11.80
CA TYR A 612 13.31 -5.65 -11.83
C TYR A 612 13.07 -6.12 -13.27
N GLU A 613 13.75 -7.18 -13.69
CA GLU A 613 13.46 -7.85 -14.97
C GLU A 613 12.63 -9.11 -14.71
N HIS A 614 11.43 -9.15 -15.29
CA HIS A 614 10.52 -10.28 -15.17
C HIS A 614 10.81 -11.34 -16.24
N SER A 615 10.63 -12.62 -15.90
CA SER A 615 10.93 -13.74 -16.80
C SER A 615 10.21 -15.00 -16.35
N ASN A 616 10.10 -16.02 -17.22
CA ASN A 616 9.45 -17.29 -16.89
C ASN A 616 9.95 -17.92 -15.57
N ILE A 617 11.26 -17.88 -15.31
CA ILE A 617 11.85 -18.48 -14.08
C ILE A 617 11.49 -17.67 -12.83
N LYS A 618 11.24 -16.37 -12.98
CA LYS A 618 10.90 -15.46 -11.88
C LYS A 618 9.40 -15.26 -11.71
N ASP A 619 8.59 -15.78 -12.63
CA ASP A 619 7.14 -15.80 -12.51
C ASP A 619 6.71 -16.99 -11.64
N ARG A 620 5.76 -16.75 -10.74
CA ARG A 620 5.26 -17.74 -9.79
C ARG A 620 4.58 -18.94 -10.49
N SER A 621 3.96 -18.71 -11.64
CA SER A 621 3.36 -19.77 -12.48
C SER A 621 4.38 -20.52 -13.33
N GLY A 622 5.62 -20.00 -13.44
CA GLY A 622 6.63 -20.49 -14.36
C GLY A 622 6.49 -19.96 -15.80
N ASN A 623 5.53 -19.07 -16.06
CA ASN A 623 5.29 -18.48 -17.37
C ASN A 623 4.99 -16.97 -17.26
N ALA A 624 5.86 -16.14 -17.82
CA ALA A 624 5.74 -14.68 -17.78
C ALA A 624 4.92 -14.09 -18.95
N ASP A 625 4.39 -14.92 -19.85
CA ASP A 625 3.60 -14.51 -21.03
C ASP A 625 4.25 -13.35 -21.79
N THR A 626 3.48 -12.29 -22.07
CA THR A 626 3.94 -11.09 -22.79
C THR A 626 4.94 -10.26 -22.00
N TYR A 627 5.07 -10.48 -20.69
CA TYR A 627 5.97 -9.75 -19.80
C TYR A 627 7.36 -10.39 -19.68
N ASN A 628 7.60 -11.53 -20.34
CA ASN A 628 8.91 -12.19 -20.33
C ASN A 628 10.00 -11.28 -20.93
N GLY A 629 11.05 -10.99 -20.15
CA GLY A 629 12.16 -10.11 -20.50
C GLY A 629 11.87 -8.62 -20.33
N GLN A 630 10.67 -8.24 -19.89
CA GLN A 630 10.35 -6.83 -19.62
C GLN A 630 10.92 -6.37 -18.28
N LYS A 631 11.25 -5.07 -18.20
CA LYS A 631 11.81 -4.43 -17.00
C LYS A 631 10.81 -3.47 -16.38
N PHE A 632 10.70 -3.55 -15.05
CA PHE A 632 9.80 -2.76 -14.23
C PHE A 632 10.59 -2.04 -13.16
N LEU A 633 10.16 -0.83 -12.80
CA LEU A 633 10.63 -0.16 -11.58
C LEU A 633 9.68 -0.54 -10.46
N ILE A 634 10.14 -1.40 -9.57
CA ILE A 634 9.42 -1.81 -8.39
C ILE A 634 9.84 -0.93 -7.22
N ASN A 635 8.88 -0.46 -6.45
CA ASN A 635 9.11 0.32 -5.25
C ASN A 635 8.61 -0.48 -4.06
N TYR A 636 9.33 -0.40 -2.94
CA TYR A 636 8.95 -1.05 -1.69
C TYR A 636 8.93 -0.01 -0.58
N GLY A 637 7.76 0.18 0.01
CA GLY A 637 7.48 1.12 1.11
C GLY A 637 7.60 0.47 2.49
N GLY A 638 7.82 -0.84 2.57
CA GLY A 638 7.87 -1.58 3.85
C GLY A 638 6.56 -2.32 4.14
N ASN A 639 6.61 -3.35 4.99
CA ASN A 639 5.42 -4.01 5.54
C ASN A 639 4.40 -4.51 4.49
N GLY A 640 4.87 -5.24 3.47
CA GLY A 640 4.02 -5.77 2.42
C GLY A 640 3.69 -4.77 1.30
N ASP A 641 4.06 -3.50 1.45
CA ASP A 641 3.79 -2.44 0.47
C ASP A 641 4.83 -2.45 -0.66
N LEU A 642 4.48 -3.08 -1.77
CA LEU A 642 5.28 -3.16 -2.98
C LEU A 642 4.42 -2.79 -4.19
N TRP A 643 4.86 -1.81 -4.98
CA TRP A 643 4.13 -1.33 -6.15
C TRP A 643 5.02 -1.20 -7.39
N GLY A 644 4.38 -1.09 -8.55
CA GLY A 644 5.03 -1.06 -9.87
C GLY A 644 4.77 -2.30 -10.72
N ILE A 645 4.03 -3.28 -10.21
CA ILE A 645 3.46 -4.38 -11.00
C ILE A 645 2.17 -3.86 -11.67
N PRO A 646 2.02 -3.97 -13.00
CA PRO A 646 0.78 -3.57 -13.68
C PRO A 646 -0.41 -4.37 -13.18
N ASN A 647 -1.62 -3.80 -13.26
CA ASN A 647 -2.86 -4.52 -12.99
C ASN A 647 -3.56 -4.90 -14.29
N LYS A 648 -4.34 -5.99 -14.24
CA LYS A 648 -5.35 -6.39 -15.21
C LYS A 648 -6.72 -6.26 -14.56
N ILE A 649 -7.71 -5.82 -15.32
CA ILE A 649 -9.10 -5.80 -14.86
C ILE A 649 -9.78 -7.06 -15.38
N ASN A 650 -10.32 -7.87 -14.47
CA ASN A 650 -11.11 -9.06 -14.80
C ASN A 650 -12.42 -9.00 -14.00
N SER A 651 -13.56 -9.05 -14.68
CA SER A 651 -14.90 -8.93 -14.06
C SER A 651 -15.01 -7.79 -13.03
N ALA A 652 -14.54 -6.59 -13.40
CA ALA A 652 -14.48 -5.40 -12.55
C ALA A 652 -13.52 -5.46 -11.33
N ARG A 653 -12.70 -6.51 -11.20
CA ARG A 653 -11.66 -6.62 -10.16
C ARG A 653 -10.27 -6.34 -10.72
N TYR A 654 -9.44 -5.66 -9.94
CA TYR A 654 -8.04 -5.42 -10.26
C TYR A 654 -7.18 -6.58 -9.74
N GLN A 655 -6.46 -7.23 -10.64
CA GLN A 655 -5.51 -8.29 -10.32
C GLN A 655 -4.11 -7.93 -10.82
N PRO A 656 -3.04 -8.28 -10.08
CA PRO A 656 -1.68 -8.18 -10.58
C PRO A 656 -1.54 -8.90 -11.94
N ALA A 657 -0.92 -8.23 -12.91
CA ALA A 657 -0.78 -8.72 -14.27
C ALA A 657 0.15 -9.95 -14.39
N PHE A 658 1.08 -10.07 -13.44
CA PHE A 658 1.98 -11.20 -13.21
C PHE A 658 2.30 -11.29 -11.71
N SER A 659 2.84 -12.41 -11.25
CA SER A 659 3.25 -12.61 -9.85
C SER A 659 4.71 -13.05 -9.78
N ILE A 660 5.52 -12.35 -9.01
CA ILE A 660 6.91 -12.71 -8.74
C ILE A 660 6.97 -13.93 -7.82
N ALA A 661 7.78 -14.92 -8.19
CA ALA A 661 8.03 -16.11 -7.39
C ALA A 661 8.78 -15.77 -6.08
N ASP A 662 8.53 -16.55 -5.03
CA ASP A 662 9.29 -16.41 -3.78
C ASP A 662 10.76 -16.74 -4.00
N GLY A 663 11.65 -16.01 -3.33
CA GLY A 663 13.09 -16.29 -3.39
C GLY A 663 13.81 -15.60 -4.54
N VAL A 664 13.10 -14.84 -5.36
CA VAL A 664 13.71 -14.01 -6.42
C VAL A 664 14.59 -12.93 -5.78
N LEU A 665 15.82 -12.84 -6.25
CA LEU A 665 16.79 -11.84 -5.81
C LEU A 665 16.50 -10.49 -6.46
N MET A 666 16.59 -9.44 -5.65
CA MET A 666 16.18 -8.08 -5.99
C MET A 666 17.29 -7.07 -5.68
N GLY A 667 17.31 -5.97 -6.42
CA GLY A 667 18.30 -4.89 -6.32
C GLY A 667 19.55 -5.13 -7.18
N ASN A 668 20.31 -4.06 -7.44
CA ASN A 668 21.44 -4.06 -8.37
C ASN A 668 22.56 -5.07 -8.02
N SER A 669 22.66 -5.42 -6.74
CA SER A 669 23.66 -6.38 -6.22
C SER A 669 23.03 -7.61 -5.57
N ASN A 670 21.78 -7.96 -5.93
CA ASN A 670 21.02 -9.05 -5.31
C ASN A 670 20.98 -8.96 -3.77
N GLN A 671 20.84 -7.73 -3.27
CA GLN A 671 20.90 -7.41 -1.84
C GLN A 671 19.65 -7.84 -1.08
N TYR A 672 18.52 -7.96 -1.79
CA TYR A 672 17.24 -8.36 -1.21
C TYR A 672 16.73 -9.65 -1.83
N VAL A 673 15.85 -10.32 -1.11
CA VAL A 673 15.05 -11.45 -1.58
C VAL A 673 13.59 -11.18 -1.26
N ILE A 674 12.72 -11.46 -2.22
CA ILE A 674 11.28 -11.17 -2.12
C ILE A 674 10.50 -12.40 -1.65
N LYS A 675 9.42 -12.17 -0.90
CA LYS A 675 8.45 -13.20 -0.48
C LYS A 675 7.04 -12.64 -0.51
N ALA A 676 6.12 -13.38 -1.11
CA ALA A 676 4.68 -13.11 -1.08
C ALA A 676 4.17 -13.21 0.36
N THR A 677 3.30 -12.28 0.75
CA THR A 677 2.63 -12.29 2.06
C THR A 677 1.11 -12.40 1.94
N ASP A 678 0.54 -12.03 0.79
CA ASP A 678 -0.88 -12.16 0.50
C ASP A 678 -1.13 -12.66 -0.93
N ILE A 679 -1.86 -13.77 -1.05
CA ILE A 679 -2.07 -14.48 -2.31
C ILE A 679 -3.55 -14.80 -2.52
N GLU A 680 -4.11 -14.24 -3.58
CA GLU A 680 -5.40 -14.66 -4.13
C GLU A 680 -5.19 -15.86 -5.05
N TYR A 681 -5.98 -16.91 -4.88
CA TYR A 681 -6.09 -18.02 -5.81
C TYR A 681 -7.41 -17.97 -6.56
N THR A 682 -7.38 -18.23 -7.87
CA THR A 682 -8.56 -18.47 -8.68
C THR A 682 -8.54 -19.90 -9.22
N MET A 683 -9.69 -20.57 -9.23
CA MET A 683 -9.78 -21.95 -9.70
C MET A 683 -9.63 -22.01 -11.23
N LYS A 684 -8.79 -22.91 -11.74
CA LYS A 684 -8.64 -23.11 -13.19
C LYS A 684 -9.86 -23.77 -13.80
N SER A 685 -10.13 -23.48 -15.07
CA SER A 685 -11.14 -24.19 -15.85
C SER A 685 -10.82 -25.69 -15.90
N ALA A 686 -11.82 -26.52 -15.60
CA ALA A 686 -11.79 -27.98 -15.72
C ALA A 686 -12.85 -28.45 -16.72
N THR A 687 -12.99 -27.71 -17.83
CA THR A 687 -14.07 -27.93 -18.82
C THR A 687 -14.21 -29.40 -19.21
N GLY A 688 -15.39 -29.97 -18.99
CA GLY A 688 -15.70 -31.38 -19.29
C GLY A 688 -15.48 -32.37 -18.14
N GLU A 689 -14.83 -31.96 -17.05
CA GLU A 689 -14.51 -32.84 -15.91
C GLU A 689 -15.60 -32.86 -14.82
N CYS A 690 -16.66 -32.06 -14.97
CA CYS A 690 -17.80 -31.99 -14.05
C CYS A 690 -18.98 -32.91 -14.44
N ALA A 691 -18.79 -33.88 -15.36
CA ALA A 691 -19.87 -34.73 -15.84
C ALA A 691 -20.58 -35.55 -14.74
N GLY A 692 -19.91 -35.80 -13.61
CA GLY A 692 -20.48 -36.47 -12.44
C GLY A 692 -21.12 -35.54 -11.41
N LEU A 693 -21.11 -34.23 -11.63
CA LEU A 693 -21.68 -33.24 -10.72
C LEU A 693 -23.07 -32.81 -11.19
N THR A 694 -24.03 -32.82 -10.26
CA THR A 694 -25.41 -32.40 -10.52
C THR A 694 -25.75 -31.23 -9.61
N LEU A 695 -26.15 -30.11 -10.21
CA LEU A 695 -26.70 -28.96 -9.51
C LEU A 695 -28.12 -29.30 -9.06
N GLN A 696 -28.43 -29.02 -7.80
CA GLN A 696 -29.71 -29.31 -7.19
C GLN A 696 -29.92 -28.43 -5.96
N ASP A 697 -31.11 -28.49 -5.37
CA ASP A 697 -31.35 -27.84 -4.08
C ASP A 697 -30.56 -28.56 -2.97
N PRO A 698 -29.90 -27.82 -2.06
CA PRO A 698 -29.29 -28.40 -0.87
C PRO A 698 -30.38 -29.07 -0.03
N ALA A 699 -29.99 -30.11 0.71
CA ALA A 699 -30.93 -30.89 1.51
C ALA A 699 -31.57 -30.07 2.68
N VAL A 700 -30.97 -28.93 3.04
CA VAL A 700 -31.61 -27.88 3.85
C VAL A 700 -31.93 -26.69 2.93
N PRO A 701 -33.18 -26.21 2.88
CA PRO A 701 -33.55 -25.11 2.00
C PRO A 701 -32.84 -23.81 2.40
N VAL A 702 -32.64 -22.92 1.42
CA VAL A 702 -32.17 -21.56 1.70
C VAL A 702 -33.20 -20.84 2.58
N PRO A 703 -32.79 -20.26 3.72
CA PRO A 703 -33.70 -19.52 4.58
C PRO A 703 -34.22 -18.25 3.87
N SER A 704 -35.48 -17.88 4.16
CA SER A 704 -36.12 -16.68 3.62
C SER A 704 -36.41 -15.60 4.68
N ALA A 705 -36.06 -15.88 5.94
CA ALA A 705 -36.25 -15.00 7.09
C ALA A 705 -35.38 -15.47 8.26
N ILE A 706 -35.00 -14.53 9.11
CA ILE A 706 -34.38 -14.77 10.41
C ILE A 706 -35.39 -15.49 11.33
N GLN A 707 -34.98 -16.59 11.97
CA GLN A 707 -35.83 -17.32 12.93
C GLN A 707 -35.53 -16.96 14.38
N GLY A 708 -34.27 -16.66 14.70
CA GLY A 708 -33.82 -16.18 16.01
C GLY A 708 -33.91 -14.66 16.18
N ASN A 709 -33.23 -14.15 17.20
CA ASN A 709 -33.03 -12.72 17.44
C ASN A 709 -31.82 -12.52 18.37
N ALA A 710 -31.28 -11.30 18.38
CA ALA A 710 -30.28 -10.85 19.33
C ALA A 710 -30.89 -9.99 20.45
N ASP A 711 -32.09 -10.35 20.94
CA ASP A 711 -32.68 -9.70 22.13
C ASP A 711 -31.98 -10.19 23.41
N ILE A 712 -30.86 -9.52 23.70
CA ILE A 712 -29.99 -9.81 24.85
C ILE A 712 -30.17 -8.79 25.98
N GLY A 713 -31.14 -7.87 25.87
CA GLY A 713 -31.39 -6.81 26.84
C GLY A 713 -30.52 -5.56 26.66
N GLN A 714 -30.47 -4.73 27.72
CA GLN A 714 -29.73 -3.47 27.75
C GLN A 714 -28.23 -3.70 27.94
N MET A 715 -27.40 -2.85 27.31
CA MET A 715 -25.95 -2.93 27.45
C MET A 715 -25.54 -2.72 28.92
N PRO A 716 -24.82 -3.66 29.55
CA PRO A 716 -24.33 -3.48 30.91
C PRO A 716 -23.26 -2.38 31.00
N ILE A 717 -23.17 -1.73 32.16
CA ILE A 717 -22.07 -0.81 32.46
C ILE A 717 -20.89 -1.62 32.98
N VAL A 718 -19.74 -1.51 32.31
CA VAL A 718 -18.46 -2.08 32.74
C VAL A 718 -17.47 -0.93 32.95
N THR A 719 -16.97 -0.79 34.18
CA THR A 719 -16.02 0.27 34.58
C THR A 719 -14.58 -0.23 34.69
N GLU A 720 -14.37 -1.54 34.64
CA GLU A 720 -13.06 -2.18 34.68
C GLU A 720 -12.31 -2.01 33.34
N GLU A 721 -10.98 -2.20 33.37
CA GLU A 721 -10.13 -2.18 32.18
C GLU A 721 -10.49 -3.33 31.20
N PRO A 722 -10.14 -3.21 29.90
CA PRO A 722 -10.37 -4.27 28.92
C PRO A 722 -9.74 -5.60 29.36
N ALA A 723 -10.56 -6.66 29.39
CA ALA A 723 -10.08 -8.00 29.71
C ALA A 723 -9.47 -8.71 28.50
N VAL A 724 -9.79 -8.25 27.28
CA VAL A 724 -9.27 -8.79 26.02
C VAL A 724 -8.98 -7.64 25.05
N ILE A 725 -7.80 -7.66 24.43
CA ILE A 725 -7.36 -6.68 23.43
C ILE A 725 -6.81 -7.44 22.22
N GLY A 726 -7.40 -7.25 21.04
CA GLY A 726 -6.96 -7.90 19.79
C GLY A 726 -6.89 -9.42 19.88
N GLY A 727 -7.78 -10.05 20.65
CA GLY A 727 -7.77 -11.50 20.90
C GLY A 727 -6.84 -12.00 22.02
N ILE A 728 -6.11 -11.11 22.71
CA ILE A 728 -5.20 -11.47 23.80
C ILE A 728 -5.85 -11.14 25.15
N THR A 729 -6.00 -12.15 26.01
CA THR A 729 -6.44 -11.99 27.42
C THR A 729 -5.38 -11.23 28.20
N GLN A 730 -5.81 -10.21 28.96
CA GLN A 730 -4.94 -9.35 29.77
C GLN A 730 -4.62 -9.94 31.15
#